data_AF-J1Q0L6-F1
#
_entry.id   AF-J1Q0L6-F1
#
_cell.length_a   1.000
_cell.length_b   1.000
_cell.length_c   1.000
_cell.angle_alpha   90.00
_cell.angle_beta   90.00
_cell.angle_gamma   90.00
#
_symmetry.space_group_name_H-M   'P 1'
#
loop_
_entity.id
_entity.type
_entity.pdbx_description
1 polymer ?
#
loop_
_entity_poly.entity_id
_entity_poly.type
_entity_poly.pdbx_seq_one_letter_code
_entity_poly.pdbx_strand_id
1 'polypeptide(L)'
;MATKRPSTTPTVEPLEDEIIAVRPAVSNKPVRVGNERYMYFTERDLNRILSNLDGLRQTVFPGSTAEHELNAQKQPHFPSVCLIGLGRCGSNIALDVASLVYNARNFYLHEFNSQEKQTREQELRPMRWIKRSLHFKNSNILKPVFLIEPLVMLGDLDKDIEGRIRFSNRAETSGFLRDYTKMKIMDLSEVHAGGAGNAPILGQYLAKIILNKDTQRFSNADWKFIHSYLIDSCGIKANQSRLYFYIFSAGGGTGSGMASEFGLAQQYAYMSKTFDTRSLPENEENRGHSFVFEPIFTSGICILPNISDHGVEMSEALHINAGRLLCKYLAEEWDFSYNFDQDEKSDASAMHRIRPWNAMMLISNDIMRYAEETDDGDIQHIDVSTMEKYANQYISQQIFNILTAQAVTTDYDENYFRRAGIDIGETIRLDANDLFMSLAGPVAVAYAESVMPGDLSATEKLKLFEKQATPGLDIDDLFFRSIDLPHFNKITQAIEGISLLPIESTRYREILAKYKANGYNASDIKDLHFFNNCSSVVSIVSLPKDYKLSYMDLNKLKSHLNSLFPNTTLKRYALVIGASANISLTTLIVKSPCLSDDFLTLIAAYIKRCFAVDNYRFDEKLDEAMLDFIRSEQFDEGLLDSMLHEFENPAKILDTNWYAIKPMYEKKYRELINNKDKFVSINDIRLSRDSVKKAIKYLREIYRHKISKTRVISLYQQSSKAD
;
A
#
# COMPACT_ATOMS: atom_id res chain seq x y z
N MET A 1 23.06 -36.80 56.98
CA MET A 1 23.90 -37.80 57.70
C MET A 1 24.20 -38.96 56.74
N ALA A 2 25.42 -39.51 56.83
CA ALA A 2 26.04 -40.61 56.05
C ALA A 2 26.48 -40.26 54.60
N THR A 3 27.72 -39.81 54.33
CA THR A 3 29.05 -40.48 54.23
C THR A 3 29.25 -41.40 53.01
N LYS A 4 30.14 -40.99 52.08
CA LYS A 4 31.47 -41.61 51.87
C LYS A 4 32.32 -40.87 50.81
N ARG A 5 33.62 -40.81 51.10
CA ARG A 5 34.74 -40.26 50.30
C ARG A 5 35.49 -41.43 49.58
N PRO A 6 36.45 -41.13 48.69
CA PRO A 6 36.83 -41.93 47.51
C PRO A 6 38.04 -42.87 47.73
N SER A 7 38.35 -43.71 46.73
CA SER A 7 39.62 -44.45 46.64
C SER A 7 40.24 -44.39 45.24
N THR A 8 41.57 -44.34 45.26
CA THR A 8 42.61 -44.07 44.26
C THR A 8 42.88 -45.18 43.22
N THR A 9 43.24 -44.73 42.01
CA THR A 9 44.23 -45.15 40.96
C THR A 9 45.36 -46.15 41.34
N PRO A 10 46.27 -46.62 40.42
CA PRO A 10 46.36 -46.56 38.93
C PRO A 10 46.87 -47.87 38.25
N THR A 11 46.86 -47.98 36.91
CA THR A 11 47.88 -48.76 36.15
C THR A 11 48.12 -48.20 34.76
N VAL A 12 49.38 -48.33 34.33
CA VAL A 12 50.14 -47.64 33.28
C VAL A 12 50.10 -48.41 31.95
N GLU A 13 50.07 -47.71 30.81
CA GLU A 13 50.60 -48.22 29.53
C GLU A 13 51.37 -47.13 28.75
N PRO A 14 52.34 -47.52 27.89
CA PRO A 14 53.43 -46.66 27.40
C PRO A 14 53.20 -46.06 26.00
N LEU A 15 54.11 -45.15 25.64
CA LEU A 15 54.18 -44.29 24.45
C LEU A 15 54.90 -44.92 23.24
N GLU A 16 54.66 -44.29 22.08
CA GLU A 16 55.37 -44.33 20.77
C GLU A 16 55.02 -45.50 19.83
N ASP A 17 54.83 -45.37 18.51
CA ASP A 17 54.80 -44.26 17.55
C ASP A 17 54.11 -44.81 16.27
N GLU A 18 53.73 -43.93 15.32
CA GLU A 18 53.61 -44.15 13.85
C GLU A 18 52.26 -43.91 13.11
N ILE A 19 52.36 -42.92 12.19
CA ILE A 19 51.70 -42.77 10.88
C ILE A 19 50.26 -42.23 10.86
N ILE A 20 50.17 -40.91 10.66
CA ILE A 20 48.94 -40.20 10.26
C ILE A 20 48.67 -40.49 8.77
N ALA A 21 47.72 -41.38 8.49
CA ALA A 21 47.10 -41.52 7.18
C ALA A 21 45.78 -40.73 7.14
N VAL A 22 45.73 -39.72 6.27
CA VAL A 22 44.56 -38.86 5.99
C VAL A 22 43.40 -39.71 5.44
N ARG A 23 42.28 -39.76 6.15
CA ARG A 23 40.99 -40.25 5.62
C ARG A 23 40.16 -39.08 5.07
N PRO A 24 39.46 -39.25 3.93
CA PRO A 24 38.80 -38.15 3.24
C PRO A 24 37.56 -37.67 4.00
N ALA A 25 37.34 -36.36 3.93
CA ALA A 25 36.21 -35.67 4.54
C ALA A 25 34.87 -36.30 4.14
N VAL A 26 34.09 -36.70 5.14
CA VAL A 26 32.68 -37.06 4.99
C VAL A 26 31.96 -35.85 4.41
N SER A 27 31.29 -36.03 3.27
CA SER A 27 30.53 -34.98 2.62
C SER A 27 29.42 -34.50 3.55
N ASN A 28 29.55 -33.27 4.03
CA ASN A 28 28.47 -32.55 4.68
C ASN A 28 27.35 -32.31 3.66
N LYS A 29 26.41 -33.25 3.59
CA LYS A 29 25.09 -32.95 3.02
C LYS A 29 24.43 -31.92 3.94
N PRO A 30 23.90 -30.81 3.41
CA PRO A 30 23.17 -29.85 4.21
C PRO A 30 21.94 -30.56 4.81
N VAL A 31 21.78 -30.41 6.12
CA VAL A 31 20.58 -30.81 6.85
C VAL A 31 19.38 -30.11 6.20
N ARG A 32 18.42 -30.89 5.71
CA ARG A 32 17.16 -30.39 5.16
C ARG A 32 16.39 -29.69 6.27
N VAL A 33 16.26 -28.37 6.18
CA VAL A 33 15.30 -27.59 6.97
C VAL A 33 13.90 -27.94 6.46
N GLY A 34 12.99 -28.26 7.38
CA GLY A 34 11.64 -28.72 7.06
C GLY A 34 10.77 -27.64 6.39
N ASN A 35 9.89 -28.08 5.48
CA ASN A 35 8.77 -27.35 4.87
C ASN A 35 8.90 -25.81 4.80
N GLU A 36 9.77 -25.32 3.92
CA GLU A 36 9.76 -23.91 3.52
C GLU A 36 8.44 -23.61 2.75
N ARG A 37 7.45 -23.00 3.42
CA ARG A 37 6.14 -22.60 2.84
C ARG A 37 6.30 -21.67 1.62
N TYR A 38 7.41 -20.94 1.56
CA TYR A 38 7.72 -19.95 0.55
C TYR A 38 8.99 -20.35 -0.24
N MET A 39 8.78 -20.99 -1.39
CA MET A 39 9.84 -21.36 -2.34
C MET A 39 10.04 -20.22 -3.36
N TYR A 40 10.68 -19.13 -2.95
CA TYR A 40 11.05 -18.02 -3.84
C TYR A 40 12.54 -18.09 -4.19
N PHE A 41 12.89 -17.75 -5.42
CA PHE A 41 14.27 -17.52 -5.82
C PHE A 41 14.71 -16.16 -5.27
N THR A 42 15.80 -16.17 -4.51
CA THR A 42 16.44 -14.94 -4.00
C THR A 42 17.92 -15.01 -4.30
N GLU A 43 18.47 -13.98 -4.93
CA GLU A 43 19.91 -13.89 -5.14
C GLU A 43 20.60 -13.60 -3.81
N ARG A 44 21.66 -14.38 -3.53
CA ARG A 44 22.44 -14.28 -2.28
C ARG A 44 23.76 -13.53 -2.49
N ASP A 45 24.30 -13.51 -3.71
CA ASP A 45 25.54 -12.81 -4.01
C ASP A 45 25.32 -11.30 -4.13
N LEU A 46 25.85 -10.53 -3.17
CA LEU A 46 25.76 -9.08 -3.11
C LEU A 46 26.37 -8.39 -4.32
N ASN A 47 27.54 -8.85 -4.79
CA ASN A 47 28.23 -8.21 -5.92
C ASN A 47 27.37 -8.30 -7.17
N ARG A 48 26.66 -9.41 -7.32
CA ARG A 48 25.73 -9.63 -8.42
C ARG A 48 24.46 -8.81 -8.29
N ILE A 49 23.90 -8.67 -7.10
CA ILE A 49 22.76 -7.77 -6.84
C ILE A 49 23.15 -6.32 -7.20
N LEU A 50 24.30 -5.85 -6.75
CA LEU A 50 24.80 -4.50 -7.03
C LEU A 50 25.05 -4.30 -8.53
N SER A 51 25.68 -5.26 -9.21
CA SER A 51 25.87 -5.22 -10.66
C SER A 51 24.54 -5.15 -11.43
N ASN A 52 23.53 -5.93 -11.00
CA ASN A 52 22.20 -5.88 -11.61
C ASN A 52 21.51 -4.52 -11.37
N LEU A 53 21.66 -3.93 -10.18
CA LEU A 53 21.15 -2.59 -9.88
C LEU A 53 21.82 -1.52 -10.73
N ASP A 54 23.13 -1.61 -10.94
CA ASP A 54 23.88 -0.69 -11.79
C ASP A 54 23.40 -0.80 -13.25
N GLY A 55 23.15 -2.02 -13.72
CA GLY A 55 22.52 -2.27 -15.02
C GLY A 55 21.16 -1.60 -15.15
N LEU A 56 20.29 -1.74 -14.16
CA LEU A 56 19.00 -1.04 -14.14
C LEU A 56 19.18 0.47 -14.14
N ARG A 57 20.08 1.00 -13.31
CA ARG A 57 20.34 2.44 -13.17
C ARG A 57 20.75 3.08 -14.50
N GLN A 58 21.61 2.42 -15.28
CA GLN A 58 22.00 2.89 -16.62
C GLN A 58 20.82 3.02 -17.57
N THR A 59 19.86 2.09 -17.50
CA THR A 59 18.66 2.13 -18.34
C THR A 59 17.59 3.13 -17.88
N VAL A 60 17.62 3.55 -16.61
CA VAL A 60 16.68 4.50 -16.02
C VAL A 60 17.18 5.95 -16.20
N PHE A 61 18.49 6.15 -16.19
CA PHE A 61 19.15 7.46 -16.34
C PHE A 61 20.07 7.51 -17.58
N PRO A 62 19.52 7.43 -18.81
CA PRO A 62 20.33 7.54 -20.02
C PRO A 62 20.88 8.97 -20.17
N GLY A 63 22.21 9.14 -20.20
CA GLY A 63 22.86 10.42 -20.49
C GLY A 63 23.43 11.20 -19.29
N SER A 64 23.35 10.67 -18.06
CA SER A 64 23.94 11.33 -16.88
C SER A 64 25.48 11.36 -16.85
N THR A 65 26.14 10.88 -17.91
CA THR A 65 27.59 10.85 -18.10
C THR A 65 28.17 12.16 -18.64
N ALA A 66 27.40 13.05 -19.27
CA ALA A 66 27.97 14.21 -20.01
C ALA A 66 27.92 15.57 -19.28
N GLU A 67 26.96 15.84 -18.38
CA GLU A 67 26.83 17.15 -17.72
C GLU A 67 27.31 17.18 -16.25
N HIS A 68 27.73 16.04 -15.71
CA HIS A 68 28.21 15.89 -14.33
C HIS A 68 29.72 15.63 -14.20
N GLU A 69 30.51 15.85 -15.26
CA GLU A 69 31.97 15.67 -15.22
C GLU A 69 32.69 16.60 -14.21
N LEU A 70 32.04 17.66 -13.72
CA LEU A 70 32.55 18.50 -12.63
C LEU A 70 32.25 17.95 -11.22
N ASN A 71 31.38 16.94 -11.08
CA ASN A 71 31.05 16.25 -9.83
C ASN A 71 31.23 14.72 -9.98
N ALA A 72 32.45 14.30 -10.32
CA ALA A 72 32.83 12.91 -10.62
C ALA A 72 32.78 11.90 -9.44
N GLN A 73 31.87 12.05 -8.45
CA GLN A 73 31.84 11.20 -7.25
C GLN A 73 30.47 10.68 -6.79
N LYS A 74 29.34 10.98 -7.46
CA LYS A 74 28.03 10.46 -7.00
C LYS A 74 27.23 9.83 -8.14
N GLN A 75 27.10 8.50 -8.11
CA GLN A 75 26.17 7.76 -8.95
C GLN A 75 24.73 8.26 -8.70
N PRO A 76 23.86 8.30 -9.73
CA PRO A 76 22.47 8.74 -9.56
C PRO A 76 21.71 7.78 -8.64
N HIS A 77 20.99 8.31 -7.66
CA HIS A 77 20.19 7.52 -6.74
C HIS A 77 18.85 7.12 -7.37
N PHE A 78 18.35 5.93 -7.03
CA PHE A 78 16.98 5.55 -7.39
C PHE A 78 15.98 6.48 -6.68
N PRO A 79 14.79 6.69 -7.28
CA PRO A 79 13.70 7.37 -6.59
C PRO A 79 13.36 6.70 -5.25
N SER A 80 12.89 7.47 -4.28
CA SER A 80 12.45 6.94 -2.98
C SER A 80 11.20 6.07 -3.07
N VAL A 81 10.46 6.17 -4.18
CA VAL A 81 9.17 5.53 -4.38
C VAL A 81 9.13 4.70 -5.65
N CYS A 82 8.60 3.49 -5.54
CA CYS A 82 8.28 2.61 -6.64
C CYS A 82 6.76 2.36 -6.74
N LEU A 83 6.19 2.55 -7.93
CA LEU A 83 4.83 2.18 -8.28
C LEU A 83 4.86 0.87 -9.09
N ILE A 84 4.09 -0.11 -8.67
CA ILE A 84 4.05 -1.45 -9.26
C ILE A 84 2.62 -1.73 -9.73
N GLY A 85 2.36 -1.54 -11.03
CA GLY A 85 1.04 -1.76 -11.62
C GLY A 85 0.90 -3.17 -12.18
N LEU A 86 0.06 -4.01 -11.55
CA LEU A 86 -0.11 -5.43 -11.93
C LEU A 86 -1.49 -5.73 -12.54
N GLY A 87 -1.46 -6.45 -13.66
CA GLY A 87 -2.62 -6.72 -14.49
C GLY A 87 -3.13 -5.48 -15.23
N ARG A 88 -4.18 -5.66 -16.04
CA ARG A 88 -4.72 -4.60 -16.91
C ARG A 88 -5.03 -3.29 -16.19
N CYS A 89 -5.89 -3.35 -15.17
CA CYS A 89 -6.33 -2.20 -14.39
C CYS A 89 -5.15 -1.56 -13.64
N GLY A 90 -4.34 -2.37 -12.95
CA GLY A 90 -3.20 -1.88 -12.18
C GLY A 90 -2.16 -1.15 -13.03
N SER A 91 -1.85 -1.66 -14.23
CA SER A 91 -0.91 -1.01 -15.13
C SER A 91 -1.42 0.33 -15.67
N ASN A 92 -2.72 0.46 -15.97
CA ASN A 92 -3.30 1.71 -16.46
C ASN A 92 -3.24 2.81 -15.38
N ILE A 93 -3.66 2.48 -14.15
CA ILE A 93 -3.62 3.44 -13.04
C ILE A 93 -2.18 3.87 -12.74
N ALA A 94 -1.23 2.93 -12.73
CA ALA A 94 0.17 3.26 -12.49
C ALA A 94 0.73 4.24 -13.55
N LEU A 95 0.29 4.12 -14.80
CA LEU A 95 0.63 5.05 -15.87
C LEU A 95 -0.03 6.42 -15.69
N ASP A 96 -1.30 6.45 -15.31
CA ASP A 96 -2.04 7.70 -15.05
C ASP A 96 -1.39 8.49 -13.90
N VAL A 97 -1.02 7.82 -12.81
CA VAL A 97 -0.25 8.42 -11.70
C VAL A 97 1.08 8.98 -12.20
N ALA A 98 1.82 8.20 -12.98
CA ALA A 98 3.13 8.61 -13.49
C ALA A 98 3.00 9.84 -14.41
N SER A 99 1.98 9.87 -15.25
CA SER A 99 1.64 11.00 -16.12
C SER A 99 1.28 12.24 -15.31
N LEU A 100 0.44 12.11 -14.28
CA LEU A 100 0.06 13.22 -13.40
C LEU A 100 1.28 13.81 -12.68
N VAL A 101 2.13 12.96 -12.12
CA VAL A 101 3.38 13.39 -11.46
C VAL A 101 4.33 14.08 -12.45
N TYR A 102 4.48 13.52 -13.64
CA TYR A 102 5.35 14.06 -14.68
C TYR A 102 4.84 15.42 -15.18
N ASN A 103 3.53 15.54 -15.42
CA ASN A 103 2.89 16.78 -15.87
C ASN A 103 2.96 17.86 -14.78
N ALA A 104 2.66 17.51 -13.53
CA ALA A 104 2.81 18.41 -12.40
C ALA A 104 4.25 18.92 -12.32
N ARG A 105 5.24 18.03 -12.41
CA ARG A 105 6.67 18.40 -12.40
C ARG A 105 7.02 19.36 -13.53
N ASN A 106 6.59 19.06 -14.74
CA ASN A 106 6.87 19.92 -15.91
C ASN A 106 6.20 21.29 -15.77
N PHE A 107 4.98 21.34 -15.25
CA PHE A 107 4.28 22.59 -14.96
C PHE A 107 5.08 23.46 -13.98
N TYR A 108 5.50 22.90 -12.84
CA TYR A 108 6.30 23.63 -11.85
C TYR A 108 7.68 24.01 -12.39
N LEU A 109 8.34 23.16 -13.19
CA LEU A 109 9.61 23.50 -13.83
C LEU A 109 9.44 24.66 -14.83
N HIS A 110 8.34 24.68 -15.58
CA HIS A 110 8.05 25.77 -16.51
C HIS A 110 7.73 27.08 -15.77
N GLU A 111 6.94 27.02 -14.71
CA GLU A 111 6.66 28.17 -13.84
C GLU A 111 7.93 28.69 -13.17
N PHE A 112 8.80 27.79 -12.72
CA PHE A 112 10.11 28.17 -12.18
C PHE A 112 10.96 28.87 -13.23
N ASN A 113 11.08 28.30 -14.44
CA ASN A 113 11.86 28.89 -15.52
C ASN A 113 11.30 30.24 -15.97
N SER A 114 9.97 30.42 -15.93
CA SER A 114 9.33 31.70 -16.26
C SER A 114 9.54 32.73 -15.16
N GLN A 115 9.44 32.35 -13.88
CA GLN A 115 9.74 33.21 -12.73
C GLN A 115 11.24 33.57 -12.67
N GLU A 116 12.15 32.64 -12.99
CA GLU A 116 13.58 32.91 -13.07
C GLU A 116 13.90 33.88 -14.22
N LYS A 117 13.29 33.69 -15.39
CA LYS A 117 13.38 34.65 -16.51
C LYS A 117 12.83 36.02 -16.12
N GLN A 118 11.67 36.09 -15.48
CA GLN A 118 11.10 37.35 -14.98
C GLN A 118 11.98 38.01 -13.92
N THR A 119 12.58 37.23 -13.01
CA THR A 119 13.51 37.74 -11.99
C THR A 119 14.79 38.28 -12.64
N ARG A 120 15.36 37.55 -13.61
CA ARG A 120 16.52 38.01 -14.40
C ARG A 120 16.20 39.27 -15.22
N GLU A 121 15.00 39.37 -15.79
CA GLU A 121 14.52 40.55 -16.52
C GLU A 121 14.25 41.74 -15.58
N GLN A 122 13.74 41.52 -14.38
CA GLN A 122 13.58 42.55 -13.35
C GLN A 122 14.95 43.01 -12.79
N GLU A 123 15.92 42.11 -12.68
CA GLU A 123 17.31 42.44 -12.34
C GLU A 123 18.04 43.25 -13.42
N LEU A 124 17.56 43.27 -14.67
CA LEU A 124 18.10 44.06 -15.78
C LEU A 124 17.59 45.52 -15.81
N ARG A 125 16.64 45.90 -14.95
CA ARG A 125 16.18 47.30 -14.78
C ARG A 125 17.17 48.11 -13.90
N PRO A 126 17.19 49.46 -13.96
CA PRO A 126 18.17 50.32 -13.27
C PRO A 126 18.13 50.31 -11.72
N MET A 127 17.56 49.27 -11.09
CA MET A 127 17.54 49.05 -9.64
C MET A 127 18.83 48.42 -9.07
N ARG A 128 19.78 47.98 -9.92
CA ARG A 128 21.06 47.38 -9.47
C ARG A 128 21.92 48.33 -8.63
N TRP A 129 21.85 49.64 -8.87
CA TRP A 129 22.63 50.63 -8.12
C TRP A 129 22.09 50.87 -6.71
N ILE A 130 20.75 50.87 -6.55
CA ILE A 130 20.07 51.08 -5.26
C ILE A 130 20.19 49.84 -4.36
N LYS A 131 20.18 48.64 -4.93
CA LYS A 131 20.38 47.39 -4.17
C LYS A 131 21.83 47.16 -3.69
N ARG A 132 22.83 47.85 -4.27
CA ARG A 132 24.24 47.77 -3.82
C ARG A 132 24.55 48.70 -2.65
N SER A 133 23.82 49.80 -2.49
CA SER A 133 24.06 50.78 -1.41
C SER A 133 23.38 50.38 -0.09
N LEU A 134 22.31 49.60 -0.16
CA LEU A 134 21.64 49.02 0.99
C LEU A 134 21.96 47.52 1.01
N HIS A 135 22.70 47.03 2.00
CA HIS A 135 23.10 45.62 2.17
C HIS A 135 21.89 44.69 2.41
N PHE A 136 20.99 44.59 1.43
CA PHE A 136 19.94 43.59 1.43
C PHE A 136 20.62 42.24 1.19
N LYS A 137 20.61 41.39 2.21
CA LYS A 137 20.92 39.96 2.06
C LYS A 137 20.07 39.42 0.91
N ASN A 138 20.71 38.74 -0.05
CA ASN A 138 20.02 37.98 -1.08
C ASN A 138 19.02 37.04 -0.41
N SER A 139 17.73 37.38 -0.43
CA SER A 139 16.67 36.52 0.03
C SER A 139 16.34 35.52 -1.07
N ASN A 140 16.58 34.25 -0.75
CA ASN A 140 16.03 33.05 -1.37
C ASN A 140 16.45 32.80 -2.82
N ILE A 141 17.52 32.00 -2.98
CA ILE A 141 17.63 31.08 -4.11
C ILE A 141 16.35 30.25 -4.09
N LEU A 142 15.45 30.53 -5.04
CA LEU A 142 14.27 29.70 -5.28
C LEU A 142 14.79 28.31 -5.62
N LYS A 143 14.65 27.35 -4.70
CA LYS A 143 14.80 25.94 -5.01
C LYS A 143 13.47 25.44 -5.60
N PRO A 144 13.50 24.57 -6.62
CA PRO A 144 12.29 23.90 -7.07
C PRO A 144 11.68 23.12 -5.90
N VAL A 145 10.36 23.21 -5.73
CA VAL A 145 9.63 22.31 -4.84
C VAL A 145 9.56 20.98 -5.59
N PHE A 146 10.36 20.00 -5.16
CA PHE A 146 10.49 18.73 -5.85
C PHE A 146 9.20 17.92 -5.77
N LEU A 147 8.64 17.61 -6.94
CA LEU A 147 7.71 16.51 -7.10
C LEU A 147 8.52 15.24 -7.32
N ILE A 148 8.39 14.28 -6.39
CA ILE A 148 9.03 12.97 -6.48
C ILE A 148 8.63 12.33 -7.80
N GLU A 149 9.59 11.97 -8.64
CA GLU A 149 9.34 11.22 -9.87
C GLU A 149 9.54 9.73 -9.59
N PRO A 150 8.47 8.92 -9.46
CA PRO A 150 8.55 7.54 -9.02
C PRO A 150 9.15 6.63 -10.10
N LEU A 151 9.78 5.55 -9.67
CA LEU A 151 10.10 4.45 -10.59
C LEU A 151 8.83 3.62 -10.83
N VAL A 152 8.48 3.36 -12.08
CA VAL A 152 7.22 2.69 -12.44
C VAL A 152 7.53 1.33 -13.04
N MET A 153 6.94 0.28 -12.47
CA MET A 153 7.08 -1.10 -12.93
C MET A 153 5.72 -1.68 -13.29
N LEU A 154 5.56 -2.11 -14.53
CA LEU A 154 4.29 -2.60 -15.05
C LEU A 154 4.42 -4.08 -15.38
N GLY A 155 3.52 -4.91 -14.86
CA GLY A 155 3.52 -6.35 -15.15
C GLY A 155 2.14 -6.86 -15.47
N ASP A 156 2.07 -7.73 -16.47
CA ASP A 156 0.85 -8.44 -16.84
C ASP A 156 1.25 -9.81 -17.40
N LEU A 157 0.32 -10.77 -17.35
CA LEU A 157 0.48 -12.11 -17.95
C LEU A 157 -0.12 -12.17 -19.36
N ASP A 158 -0.66 -11.05 -19.84
CA ASP A 158 -1.18 -10.91 -21.19
C ASP A 158 -0.05 -10.60 -22.19
N LYS A 159 -0.17 -11.11 -23.42
CA LYS A 159 0.91 -11.17 -24.42
C LYS A 159 1.39 -9.80 -24.91
N ASP A 160 0.53 -8.78 -24.85
CA ASP A 160 0.79 -7.48 -25.48
C ASP A 160 0.57 -6.31 -24.50
N ILE A 161 1.22 -6.37 -23.34
CA ILE A 161 1.22 -5.23 -22.40
C ILE A 161 1.81 -3.98 -23.06
N GLU A 162 2.89 -4.11 -23.83
CA GLU A 162 3.57 -2.98 -24.45
C GLU A 162 2.74 -2.35 -25.56
N GLY A 163 2.15 -3.15 -26.46
CA GLY A 163 1.22 -2.67 -27.46
C GLY A 163 0.00 -2.03 -26.81
N ARG A 164 -0.61 -2.68 -25.80
CA ARG A 164 -1.76 -2.12 -25.05
C ARG A 164 -1.46 -0.75 -24.48
N ILE A 165 -0.34 -0.58 -23.78
CA ILE A 165 0.09 0.70 -23.19
C ILE A 165 0.29 1.76 -24.28
N ARG A 166 0.90 1.38 -25.41
CA ARG A 166 1.09 2.27 -26.56
C ARG A 166 -0.22 2.66 -27.23
N PHE A 167 -1.23 1.77 -27.27
CA PHE A 167 -2.54 2.02 -27.87
C PHE A 167 -3.45 2.84 -26.97
N SER A 168 -3.49 2.59 -25.66
CA SER A 168 -4.31 3.35 -24.70
C SER A 168 -3.93 4.83 -24.68
N ASN A 169 -2.65 5.15 -24.87
CA ASN A 169 -2.14 6.52 -24.80
C ASN A 169 -2.12 7.27 -26.15
N ARG A 170 -2.64 6.70 -27.26
CA ARG A 170 -2.71 7.43 -28.54
C ARG A 170 -3.67 8.63 -28.51
N ALA A 171 -4.57 8.71 -27.52
CA ALA A 171 -5.53 9.80 -27.39
C ALA A 171 -4.98 11.02 -26.63
N GLU A 172 -4.03 10.86 -25.71
CA GLU A 172 -3.50 11.95 -24.88
C GLU A 172 -1.95 11.92 -24.83
N THR A 173 -1.33 12.93 -25.46
CA THR A 173 0.12 13.23 -25.44
C THR A 173 1.07 12.15 -26.00
N SER A 174 1.32 12.21 -27.30
CA SER A 174 2.19 11.31 -28.09
C SER A 174 3.70 11.27 -27.74
N GLY A 175 4.12 11.85 -26.60
CA GLY A 175 5.54 11.92 -26.17
C GLY A 175 5.84 11.22 -24.84
N PHE A 176 4.89 11.14 -23.90
CA PHE A 176 5.15 10.71 -22.51
C PHE A 176 5.82 9.33 -22.40
N LEU A 177 5.30 8.32 -23.10
CA LEU A 177 5.85 6.96 -23.05
C LEU A 177 7.28 6.86 -23.58
N ARG A 178 7.69 7.77 -24.48
CA ARG A 178 9.04 7.82 -25.04
C ARG A 178 9.98 8.63 -24.14
N ASP A 179 9.46 9.66 -23.48
CA ASP A 179 10.24 10.60 -22.69
C ASP A 179 10.42 10.15 -21.22
N TYR A 180 9.53 9.29 -20.71
CA TYR A 180 9.58 8.78 -19.34
C TYR A 180 10.49 7.54 -19.20
N THR A 181 11.79 7.76 -19.03
CA THR A 181 12.81 6.71 -18.96
C THR A 181 12.75 5.83 -17.70
N LYS A 182 12.00 6.26 -16.68
CA LYS A 182 11.84 5.59 -15.38
C LYS A 182 10.73 4.54 -15.34
N MET A 183 10.11 4.26 -16.48
CA MET A 183 9.14 3.17 -16.61
C MET A 183 9.84 1.89 -17.11
N LYS A 184 9.51 0.76 -16.50
CA LYS A 184 9.97 -0.58 -16.91
C LYS A 184 8.80 -1.54 -17.01
N ILE A 185 8.78 -2.31 -18.09
CA ILE A 185 7.77 -3.32 -18.37
C ILE A 185 8.38 -4.69 -18.01
N MET A 186 7.69 -5.43 -17.15
CA MET A 186 7.99 -6.81 -16.81
C MET A 186 7.34 -7.72 -17.85
N ASP A 187 8.10 -8.06 -18.89
CA ASP A 187 7.65 -9.09 -19.83
C ASP A 187 7.83 -10.48 -19.20
N LEU A 188 6.68 -11.07 -18.84
CA LEU A 188 6.54 -12.37 -18.20
C LEU A 188 5.86 -13.40 -19.12
N SER A 189 5.74 -13.07 -20.41
CA SER A 189 5.05 -13.86 -21.43
C SER A 189 5.62 -15.28 -21.58
N GLU A 190 6.90 -15.49 -21.25
CA GLU A 190 7.55 -16.79 -21.22
C GLU A 190 6.81 -17.79 -20.32
N VAL A 191 6.34 -17.34 -19.16
CA VAL A 191 5.64 -18.20 -18.20
C VAL A 191 4.18 -18.38 -18.57
N HIS A 192 3.50 -17.34 -19.04
CA HIS A 192 2.16 -17.43 -19.58
C HIS A 192 1.85 -16.19 -20.43
N ALA A 193 1.30 -16.39 -21.63
CA ALA A 193 1.00 -15.33 -22.59
C ALA A 193 -0.51 -15.17 -22.86
N GLY A 194 -1.37 -15.74 -22.01
CA GLY A 194 -2.84 -15.70 -22.16
C GLY A 194 -3.58 -15.09 -20.98
N GLY A 195 -2.87 -14.46 -20.03
CA GLY A 195 -3.44 -14.05 -18.75
C GLY A 195 -3.79 -15.22 -17.82
N ALA A 196 -4.18 -14.93 -16.58
CA ALA A 196 -4.64 -15.96 -15.63
C ALA A 196 -6.15 -16.27 -15.75
N GLY A 197 -6.86 -15.67 -16.72
CA GLY A 197 -8.32 -15.53 -16.67
C GLY A 197 -8.78 -14.73 -15.44
N ASN A 198 -10.09 -14.57 -15.24
CA ASN A 198 -10.63 -13.98 -14.00
C ASN A 198 -10.52 -14.95 -12.81
N ALA A 199 -9.34 -15.54 -12.59
CA ALA A 199 -9.08 -16.53 -11.55
C ALA A 199 -7.80 -16.20 -10.75
N PRO A 200 -7.93 -15.57 -9.57
CA PRO A 200 -6.81 -15.19 -8.71
C PRO A 200 -5.92 -16.35 -8.31
N ILE A 201 -6.48 -17.55 -8.11
CA ILE A 201 -5.72 -18.75 -7.77
C ILE A 201 -4.71 -19.12 -8.87
N LEU A 202 -5.05 -18.94 -10.15
CA LEU A 202 -4.13 -19.18 -11.25
C LEU A 202 -3.10 -18.06 -11.36
N GLY A 203 -3.51 -16.80 -11.16
CA GLY A 203 -2.58 -15.66 -11.13
C GLY A 203 -1.52 -15.83 -10.04
N GLN A 204 -1.95 -16.28 -8.85
CA GLN A 204 -1.10 -16.62 -7.73
C GLN A 204 -0.13 -17.76 -8.08
N TYR A 205 -0.63 -18.84 -8.69
CA TYR A 205 0.20 -19.98 -9.09
C TYR A 205 1.26 -19.60 -10.14
N LEU A 206 0.87 -18.83 -11.16
CA LEU A 206 1.76 -18.35 -12.21
C LEU A 206 2.83 -17.40 -11.65
N ALA A 207 2.44 -16.49 -10.74
CA ALA A 207 3.39 -15.63 -10.02
C ALA A 207 4.41 -16.47 -9.24
N LYS A 208 3.96 -17.52 -8.56
CA LYS A 208 4.86 -18.43 -7.82
C LYS A 208 5.83 -19.16 -8.75
N ILE A 209 5.41 -19.53 -9.97
CA ILE A 209 6.33 -20.06 -10.99
C ILE A 209 7.39 -19.01 -11.37
N ILE A 210 6.96 -17.79 -11.67
CA ILE A 210 7.84 -16.68 -12.06
C ILE A 210 8.89 -16.44 -10.98
N LEU A 211 8.45 -16.35 -9.72
CA LEU A 211 9.29 -15.99 -8.58
C LEU A 211 10.17 -17.15 -8.10
N ASN A 212 9.86 -18.41 -8.42
CA ASN A 212 10.71 -19.56 -8.07
C ASN A 212 11.75 -19.90 -9.16
N LYS A 213 11.51 -19.46 -10.40
CA LYS A 213 12.43 -19.68 -11.52
C LYS A 213 13.68 -18.81 -11.38
N ASP A 214 14.82 -19.38 -11.71
CA ASP A 214 16.12 -18.69 -11.71
C ASP A 214 16.13 -17.54 -12.72
N THR A 215 16.51 -16.35 -12.25
CA THR A 215 16.50 -15.10 -13.03
C THR A 215 17.42 -15.14 -14.25
N GLN A 216 18.48 -15.96 -14.24
CA GLN A 216 19.37 -16.09 -15.42
C GLN A 216 18.76 -16.89 -16.56
N ARG A 217 17.76 -17.73 -16.26
CA ARG A 217 17.16 -18.66 -17.21
C ARG A 217 15.89 -18.11 -17.86
N PHE A 218 15.56 -16.84 -17.59
CA PHE A 218 14.47 -16.17 -18.28
C PHE A 218 14.91 -15.76 -19.67
N SER A 219 13.99 -15.84 -20.63
CA SER A 219 14.22 -15.37 -22.00
C SER A 219 14.43 -13.86 -22.05
N ASN A 220 13.77 -13.12 -21.16
CA ASN A 220 13.94 -11.69 -21.02
C ASN A 220 15.16 -11.35 -20.15
N ALA A 221 16.17 -10.72 -20.76
CA ALA A 221 17.39 -10.30 -20.08
C ALA A 221 17.16 -9.21 -19.02
N ASP A 222 16.07 -8.44 -19.12
CA ASP A 222 15.75 -7.35 -18.18
C ASP A 222 15.15 -7.85 -16.87
N TRP A 223 14.56 -9.05 -16.86
CA TRP A 223 13.91 -9.61 -15.67
C TRP A 223 14.88 -9.71 -14.48
N LYS A 224 16.15 -10.08 -14.71
CA LYS A 224 17.16 -10.14 -13.65
C LYS A 224 17.40 -8.77 -12.97
N PHE A 225 17.35 -7.69 -13.75
CA PHE A 225 17.53 -6.33 -13.24
C PHE A 225 16.32 -5.90 -12.42
N ILE A 226 15.12 -6.19 -12.93
CA ILE A 226 13.86 -5.87 -12.25
C ILE A 226 13.70 -6.69 -10.97
N HIS A 227 13.96 -7.99 -11.02
CA HIS A 227 13.91 -8.88 -9.86
C HIS A 227 14.89 -8.43 -8.78
N SER A 228 16.12 -8.09 -9.14
CA SER A 228 17.10 -7.60 -8.17
C SER A 228 16.70 -6.27 -7.55
N TYR A 229 16.04 -5.38 -8.30
CA TYR A 229 15.51 -4.14 -7.73
C TYR A 229 14.30 -4.37 -6.81
N LEU A 230 13.32 -5.16 -7.24
CA LEU A 230 12.05 -5.36 -6.52
C LEU A 230 12.14 -6.29 -5.32
N ILE A 231 12.99 -7.31 -5.39
CA ILE A 231 13.00 -8.41 -4.42
C ILE A 231 14.36 -8.46 -3.73
N ASP A 232 15.44 -8.65 -4.49
CA ASP A 232 16.74 -8.95 -3.88
C ASP A 232 17.36 -7.75 -3.15
N SER A 233 17.11 -6.52 -3.58
CA SER A 233 17.74 -5.33 -3.00
C SER A 233 16.88 -4.57 -2.00
N CYS A 234 15.71 -5.10 -1.64
CA CYS A 234 14.83 -4.47 -0.67
C CYS A 234 15.51 -4.29 0.68
N GLY A 235 15.45 -3.06 1.20
CA GLY A 235 16.10 -2.67 2.46
C GLY A 235 17.61 -2.44 2.37
N ILE A 236 18.28 -2.74 1.25
CA ILE A 236 19.72 -2.48 1.08
C ILE A 236 19.94 -0.99 0.80
N LYS A 237 20.97 -0.38 1.38
CA LYS A 237 21.35 1.05 1.17
C LYS A 237 21.58 1.44 -0.30
N ALA A 238 22.02 0.50 -1.14
CA ALA A 238 22.22 0.71 -2.58
C ALA A 238 20.90 0.94 -3.34
N ASN A 239 19.79 0.42 -2.82
CA ASN A 239 18.45 0.73 -3.29
C ASN A 239 17.83 1.79 -2.36
N GLN A 240 17.70 3.03 -2.84
CA GLN A 240 17.16 4.15 -2.07
C GLN A 240 15.63 4.14 -2.00
N SER A 241 14.98 3.20 -2.68
CA SER A 241 13.52 3.06 -2.67
C SER A 241 13.09 2.46 -1.33
N ARG A 242 12.17 3.15 -0.65
CA ARG A 242 11.65 2.74 0.66
C ARG A 242 10.13 2.55 0.65
N LEU A 243 9.45 3.14 -0.32
CA LEU A 243 8.01 3.02 -0.47
C LEU A 243 7.68 2.23 -1.74
N TYR A 244 6.90 1.16 -1.58
CA TYR A 244 6.44 0.33 -2.69
C TYR A 244 4.92 0.28 -2.70
N PHE A 245 4.30 0.76 -3.77
CA PHE A 245 2.85 0.76 -3.95
C PHE A 245 2.46 -0.25 -5.03
N TYR A 246 1.79 -1.33 -4.63
CA TYR A 246 1.26 -2.34 -5.52
C TYR A 246 -0.16 -1.97 -5.92
N ILE A 247 -0.38 -1.63 -7.19
CA ILE A 247 -1.69 -1.20 -7.71
C ILE A 247 -2.30 -2.35 -8.50
N PHE A 248 -3.49 -2.80 -8.11
CA PHE A 248 -4.17 -3.92 -8.75
C PHE A 248 -5.68 -3.90 -8.48
N SER A 249 -6.44 -4.53 -9.38
CA SER A 249 -7.88 -4.79 -9.15
C SER A 249 -8.08 -6.09 -8.38
N ALA A 250 -8.91 -6.05 -7.33
CA ALA A 250 -9.27 -7.21 -6.50
C ALA A 250 -10.06 -8.26 -7.28
N GLY A 251 -10.96 -7.82 -8.17
CA GLY A 251 -11.77 -8.70 -9.01
C GLY A 251 -10.99 -9.33 -10.16
N GLY A 252 -9.88 -8.71 -10.59
CA GLY A 252 -9.05 -9.21 -11.69
C GLY A 252 -8.20 -10.41 -11.27
N GLY A 253 -8.20 -11.49 -12.07
CA GLY A 253 -7.46 -12.71 -11.72
C GLY A 253 -5.94 -12.58 -11.75
N THR A 254 -5.38 -11.97 -12.81
CA THR A 254 -3.94 -11.73 -12.92
C THR A 254 -3.44 -10.75 -11.86
N GLY A 255 -4.09 -9.58 -11.75
CA GLY A 255 -3.65 -8.48 -10.88
C GLY A 255 -3.64 -8.87 -9.40
N SER A 256 -4.77 -9.31 -8.86
CA SER A 256 -4.89 -9.70 -7.44
C SER A 256 -3.97 -10.88 -7.07
N GLY A 257 -3.90 -11.91 -7.92
CA GLY A 257 -3.08 -13.09 -7.69
C GLY A 257 -1.57 -12.79 -7.71
N MET A 258 -1.11 -12.04 -8.72
CA MET A 258 0.30 -11.66 -8.82
C MET A 258 0.71 -10.68 -7.72
N ALA A 259 -0.10 -9.66 -7.44
CA ALA A 259 0.28 -8.63 -6.49
C ALA A 259 0.51 -9.22 -5.10
N SER A 260 -0.37 -10.13 -4.65
CA SER A 260 -0.23 -10.80 -3.37
C SER A 260 1.07 -11.62 -3.29
N GLU A 261 1.43 -12.36 -4.35
CA GLU A 261 2.66 -13.18 -4.33
C GLU A 261 3.94 -12.38 -4.48
N PHE A 262 3.94 -11.32 -5.30
CA PHE A 262 5.09 -10.42 -5.42
C PHE A 262 5.33 -9.66 -4.11
N GLY A 263 4.26 -9.23 -3.42
CA GLY A 263 4.37 -8.64 -2.08
C GLY A 263 4.96 -9.62 -1.06
N LEU A 264 4.46 -10.87 -1.04
CA LEU A 264 5.00 -11.93 -0.18
C LEU A 264 6.47 -12.23 -0.47
N ALA A 265 6.87 -12.32 -1.74
CA ALA A 265 8.27 -12.57 -2.11
C ALA A 265 9.19 -11.41 -1.70
N GLN A 266 8.73 -10.17 -1.85
CA GLN A 266 9.46 -8.99 -1.40
C GLN A 266 9.66 -8.99 0.12
N GLN A 267 8.59 -9.25 0.88
CA GLN A 267 8.64 -9.31 2.35
C GLN A 267 9.48 -10.49 2.83
N TYR A 268 9.38 -11.64 2.18
CA TYR A 268 10.21 -12.81 2.44
C TYR A 268 11.70 -12.51 2.22
N ALA A 269 12.05 -11.87 1.10
CA ALA A 269 13.43 -11.47 0.81
C ALA A 269 13.96 -10.44 1.82
N TYR A 270 13.13 -9.48 2.23
CA TYR A 270 13.49 -8.50 3.26
C TYR A 270 13.69 -9.14 4.64
N MET A 271 12.76 -9.99 5.09
CA MET A 271 12.84 -10.68 6.39
C MET A 271 14.00 -11.67 6.43
N SER A 272 14.14 -12.53 5.42
CA SER A 272 15.24 -13.52 5.36
C SER A 272 16.61 -12.86 5.52
N LYS A 273 16.83 -11.71 4.87
CA LYS A 273 18.10 -10.97 4.94
C LYS A 273 18.31 -10.23 6.26
N THR A 274 17.22 -9.82 6.91
CA THR A 274 17.27 -9.18 8.23
C THR A 274 17.65 -10.19 9.32
N PHE A 275 17.20 -11.45 9.19
CA PHE A 275 17.47 -12.52 10.16
C PHE A 275 18.70 -13.39 9.84
N ASP A 276 19.20 -13.42 8.60
CA ASP A 276 20.41 -14.16 8.24
C ASP A 276 21.67 -13.42 8.74
N THR A 277 21.90 -13.45 10.06
CA THR A 277 23.08 -12.89 10.75
C THR A 277 24.35 -13.71 10.53
N ARG A 278 24.53 -14.30 9.34
CA ARG A 278 25.83 -14.91 8.99
C ARG A 278 26.80 -13.80 8.68
N SER A 279 27.76 -13.61 9.56
CA SER A 279 28.97 -12.81 9.35
C SER A 279 29.68 -13.30 8.09
N LEU A 280 29.34 -12.72 6.94
CA LEU A 280 30.15 -12.81 5.75
C LEU A 280 31.49 -12.15 6.08
N PRO A 281 32.65 -12.77 5.75
CA PRO A 281 33.94 -12.16 6.00
C PRO A 281 33.98 -10.80 5.28
N GLU A 282 34.22 -9.74 6.04
CA GLU A 282 34.35 -8.39 5.52
C GLU A 282 35.53 -8.34 4.54
N ASN A 283 35.24 -8.38 3.24
CA ASN A 283 36.22 -7.94 2.25
C ASN A 283 36.40 -6.42 2.43
N GLU A 284 37.64 -5.99 2.65
CA GLU A 284 37.99 -4.61 2.99
C GLU A 284 37.56 -3.56 1.93
N GLU A 285 37.25 -3.99 0.70
CA GLU A 285 36.76 -3.12 -0.38
C GLU A 285 35.28 -2.69 -0.22
N ASN A 286 34.48 -3.35 0.62
CA ASN A 286 33.03 -3.09 0.76
C ASN A 286 32.63 -2.20 1.96
N ARG A 287 33.60 -1.54 2.63
CA ARG A 287 33.35 -0.70 3.82
C ARG A 287 32.38 0.48 3.60
N GLY A 288 32.09 0.88 2.36
CA GLY A 288 31.11 1.93 2.03
C GLY A 288 29.63 1.48 2.06
N HIS A 289 29.38 0.18 1.92
CA HIS A 289 28.05 -0.44 1.90
C HIS A 289 27.85 -1.37 3.10
N SER A 290 28.27 -0.91 4.29
CA SER A 290 27.96 -1.56 5.57
C SER A 290 26.47 -1.92 5.65
N PHE A 291 26.19 -3.13 6.16
CA PHE A 291 24.90 -3.80 6.39
C PHE A 291 23.93 -2.97 7.25
N VAL A 292 23.51 -1.80 6.78
CA VAL A 292 22.42 -1.02 7.38
C VAL A 292 21.17 -1.33 6.58
N PHE A 293 20.37 -2.26 7.10
CA PHE A 293 19.02 -2.50 6.59
C PHE A 293 18.14 -1.34 7.00
N GLU A 294 17.58 -0.65 6.01
CA GLU A 294 16.63 0.42 6.24
C GLU A 294 15.19 -0.14 6.11
N PRO A 295 14.26 0.39 6.92
CA PRO A 295 12.88 -0.04 6.94
C PRO A 295 12.19 0.33 5.62
N ILE A 296 11.38 -0.60 5.10
CA ILE A 296 10.55 -0.40 3.92
C ILE A 296 9.07 -0.37 4.31
N PHE A 297 8.28 0.39 3.58
CA PHE A 297 6.84 0.41 3.68
C PHE A 297 6.23 -0.05 2.36
N THR A 298 5.37 -1.06 2.43
CA THR A 298 4.68 -1.62 1.28
C THR A 298 3.18 -1.46 1.44
N SER A 299 2.51 -0.95 0.41
CA SER A 299 1.07 -0.76 0.41
C SER A 299 0.45 -1.41 -0.82
N GLY A 300 -0.59 -2.22 -0.61
CA GLY A 300 -1.44 -2.74 -1.66
C GLY A 300 -2.62 -1.80 -1.91
N ILE A 301 -2.67 -1.16 -3.06
CA ILE A 301 -3.80 -0.34 -3.52
C ILE A 301 -4.74 -1.25 -4.29
N CYS A 302 -5.84 -1.56 -3.63
CA CYS A 302 -6.78 -2.59 -4.00
C CYS A 302 -8.09 -1.94 -4.47
N ILE A 303 -8.37 -2.05 -5.77
CA ILE A 303 -9.63 -1.59 -6.36
C ILE A 303 -10.69 -2.69 -6.25
N LEU A 304 -11.75 -2.43 -5.50
CA LEU A 304 -12.87 -3.35 -5.29
C LEU A 304 -13.90 -3.25 -6.44
N PRO A 305 -14.50 -4.37 -6.86
CA PRO A 305 -15.55 -4.37 -7.88
C PRO A 305 -16.86 -3.76 -7.32
N ASN A 306 -17.76 -3.37 -8.23
CA ASN A 306 -19.10 -2.88 -7.87
C ASN A 306 -19.91 -3.97 -7.19
N ILE A 307 -20.55 -3.65 -6.07
CA ILE A 307 -21.34 -4.63 -5.29
C ILE A 307 -22.82 -4.60 -5.68
N SER A 308 -23.33 -3.43 -6.08
CA SER A 308 -24.76 -3.14 -6.20
C SER A 308 -25.25 -3.01 -7.65
N ASP A 309 -24.86 -3.90 -8.56
CA ASP A 309 -25.31 -3.81 -9.96
C ASP A 309 -26.67 -4.52 -10.16
N HIS A 310 -27.71 -3.77 -10.54
CA HIS A 310 -29.04 -4.30 -10.89
C HIS A 310 -29.09 -4.87 -12.31
N GLY A 311 -28.01 -4.76 -13.10
CA GLY A 311 -28.06 -4.93 -14.55
C GLY A 311 -27.55 -6.23 -15.16
N VAL A 312 -26.49 -6.89 -14.64
CA VAL A 312 -25.82 -7.96 -15.42
C VAL A 312 -25.20 -9.07 -14.54
N GLU A 313 -25.40 -10.33 -14.94
CA GLU A 313 -24.85 -11.59 -14.38
C GLU A 313 -23.30 -11.67 -14.27
N MET A 314 -22.57 -10.61 -14.64
CA MET A 314 -21.09 -10.58 -14.72
C MET A 314 -20.39 -10.24 -13.39
N SER A 315 -21.17 -9.93 -12.33
CA SER A 315 -20.69 -9.45 -11.04
C SER A 315 -20.14 -10.56 -10.11
N GLU A 316 -20.67 -11.78 -10.20
CA GLU A 316 -20.41 -12.82 -9.18
C GLU A 316 -18.96 -13.30 -9.14
N ALA A 317 -18.34 -13.54 -10.29
CA ALA A 317 -16.95 -13.99 -10.35
C ALA A 317 -15.99 -12.93 -9.78
N LEU A 318 -16.26 -11.65 -10.04
CA LEU A 318 -15.48 -10.54 -9.51
C LEU A 318 -15.61 -10.45 -7.98
N HIS A 319 -16.81 -10.67 -7.43
CA HIS A 319 -17.03 -10.72 -5.98
C HIS A 319 -16.30 -11.87 -5.31
N ILE A 320 -16.37 -13.07 -5.89
CA ILE A 320 -15.64 -14.25 -5.39
C ILE A 320 -14.14 -13.98 -5.38
N ASN A 321 -13.62 -13.37 -6.44
CA ASN A 321 -12.20 -13.06 -6.58
C ASN A 321 -11.72 -12.05 -5.54
N ALA A 322 -12.47 -10.95 -5.39
CA ALA A 322 -12.17 -9.94 -4.39
C ALA A 322 -12.26 -10.54 -2.97
N GLY A 323 -13.34 -11.27 -2.66
CA GLY A 323 -13.53 -11.94 -1.38
C GLY A 323 -12.41 -12.94 -1.05
N ARG A 324 -11.92 -13.70 -2.04
CA ARG A 324 -10.77 -14.60 -1.86
C ARG A 324 -9.51 -13.84 -1.47
N LEU A 325 -9.20 -12.75 -2.17
CA LEU A 325 -8.03 -11.92 -1.87
C LEU A 325 -8.14 -11.33 -0.45
N LEU A 326 -9.28 -10.76 -0.11
CA LEU A 326 -9.52 -10.16 1.20
C LEU A 326 -9.42 -11.20 2.32
N CYS A 327 -10.01 -12.39 2.14
CA CYS A 327 -9.91 -13.49 3.09
C CYS A 327 -8.47 -13.97 3.26
N LYS A 328 -7.69 -14.10 2.17
CA LYS A 328 -6.26 -14.44 2.24
C LYS A 328 -5.49 -13.39 3.04
N TYR A 329 -5.68 -12.11 2.69
CA TYR A 329 -4.99 -11.00 3.33
C TYR A 329 -5.28 -10.93 4.82
N LEU A 330 -6.54 -11.02 5.25
CA LEU A 330 -6.90 -11.00 6.67
C LEU A 330 -6.36 -12.21 7.44
N ALA A 331 -6.30 -13.39 6.81
CA ALA A 331 -5.72 -14.57 7.43
C ALA A 331 -4.21 -14.40 7.67
N GLU A 332 -3.49 -13.83 6.70
CA GLU A 332 -2.06 -13.53 6.81
C GLU A 332 -1.80 -12.39 7.81
N GLU A 333 -2.66 -11.37 7.87
CA GLU A 333 -2.61 -10.31 8.87
C GLU A 333 -2.87 -10.81 10.29
N TRP A 334 -3.76 -11.79 10.47
CA TRP A 334 -3.99 -12.47 11.75
C TRP A 334 -2.72 -13.20 12.22
N ASP A 335 -2.12 -14.00 11.33
CA ASP A 335 -0.89 -14.74 11.60
C ASP A 335 0.28 -13.81 11.92
N PHE A 336 0.34 -12.63 11.29
CA PHE A 336 1.35 -11.61 11.56
C PHE A 336 1.10 -10.85 12.88
N SER A 337 -0.13 -10.39 13.12
CA SER A 337 -0.43 -9.37 14.14
C SER A 337 -0.88 -9.92 15.49
N TYR A 338 -1.52 -11.09 15.53
CA TYR A 338 -2.24 -11.56 16.72
C TYR A 338 -1.95 -13.02 17.10
N ASN A 339 -1.39 -13.83 16.19
CA ASN A 339 -1.04 -15.22 16.47
C ASN A 339 0.29 -15.33 17.25
N PHE A 340 0.26 -14.94 18.53
CA PHE A 340 1.42 -15.02 19.44
C PHE A 340 1.58 -16.40 20.09
N ASP A 341 0.54 -17.26 20.04
CA ASP A 341 0.45 -18.52 20.80
C ASP A 341 1.41 -19.64 20.33
N GLN A 342 2.14 -19.45 19.22
CA GLN A 342 3.27 -20.32 18.86
C GLN A 342 4.57 -19.76 19.44
N ASP A 343 4.80 -20.06 20.72
CA ASP A 343 5.99 -19.71 21.53
C ASP A 343 7.31 -20.39 21.09
N GLU A 344 7.41 -20.91 19.87
CA GLU A 344 8.69 -21.37 19.33
C GLU A 344 9.47 -20.18 18.75
N LYS A 345 10.29 -19.55 19.60
CA LYS A 345 11.30 -18.55 19.22
C LYS A 345 12.42 -19.16 18.37
N SER A 346 12.08 -19.71 17.20
CA SER A 346 13.02 -20.13 16.17
C SER A 346 12.95 -19.14 15.01
N ASP A 347 14.07 -18.85 14.36
CA ASP A 347 14.13 -18.01 13.15
C ASP A 347 13.18 -18.52 12.04
N ALA A 348 12.93 -19.84 12.01
CA ALA A 348 11.93 -20.45 11.13
C ALA A 348 10.50 -19.95 11.42
N SER A 349 10.14 -19.76 12.70
CA SER A 349 8.82 -19.23 13.09
C SER A 349 8.63 -17.77 12.70
N ALA A 350 9.69 -16.96 12.65
CA ALA A 350 9.61 -15.57 12.19
C ALA A 350 9.36 -15.51 10.68
N MET A 351 10.04 -16.36 9.90
CA MET A 351 9.81 -16.48 8.46
C MET A 351 8.41 -17.05 8.11
N HIS A 352 7.74 -17.70 9.06
CA HIS A 352 6.35 -18.14 8.90
C HIS A 352 5.31 -17.04 9.12
N ARG A 353 5.71 -15.88 9.68
CA ARG A 353 4.83 -14.73 9.95
C ARG A 353 5.12 -13.61 8.96
N ILE A 354 4.80 -13.83 7.69
CA ILE A 354 4.88 -12.80 6.66
C ILE A 354 3.50 -12.47 6.12
N ARG A 355 3.32 -11.20 5.78
CA ARG A 355 2.14 -10.65 5.09
C ARG A 355 2.60 -10.00 3.78
N PRO A 356 1.76 -9.91 2.75
CA PRO A 356 2.15 -9.36 1.44
C PRO A 356 2.47 -7.87 1.50
N TRP A 357 1.69 -7.11 2.28
CA TRP A 357 1.81 -5.66 2.39
C TRP A 357 1.65 -5.23 3.84
N ASN A 358 2.23 -4.09 4.21
CA ASN A 358 2.00 -3.48 5.52
C ASN A 358 0.56 -2.94 5.65
N ALA A 359 0.08 -2.31 4.59
CA ALA A 359 -1.26 -1.75 4.51
C ALA A 359 -1.95 -2.17 3.21
N MET A 360 -3.28 -2.33 3.26
CA MET A 360 -4.11 -2.50 2.08
C MET A 360 -5.08 -1.34 1.96
N MET A 361 -4.85 -0.43 1.02
CA MET A 361 -5.74 0.69 0.72
C MET A 361 -6.88 0.21 -0.17
N LEU A 362 -8.11 0.42 0.28
CA LEU A 362 -9.31 -0.07 -0.37
C LEU A 362 -10.05 1.08 -1.06
N ILE A 363 -10.35 0.89 -2.33
CA ILE A 363 -11.06 1.88 -3.15
C ILE A 363 -12.17 1.15 -3.89
N SER A 364 -13.42 1.49 -3.61
CA SER A 364 -14.58 0.88 -4.28
C SER A 364 -14.80 1.50 -5.66
N ASN A 365 -15.13 0.68 -6.66
CA ASN A 365 -15.60 1.20 -7.95
C ASN A 365 -17.00 1.85 -7.84
N ASP A 366 -17.77 1.55 -6.79
CA ASP A 366 -19.08 2.17 -6.55
C ASP A 366 -18.97 3.70 -6.28
N ILE A 367 -17.76 4.22 -6.04
CA ILE A 367 -17.47 5.66 -5.92
C ILE A 367 -18.03 6.45 -7.10
N MET A 368 -17.91 5.93 -8.33
CA MET A 368 -18.39 6.64 -9.51
C MET A 368 -19.90 6.73 -9.53
N ARG A 369 -20.61 5.64 -9.24
CA ARG A 369 -22.08 5.61 -9.22
C ARG A 369 -22.64 6.67 -8.26
N TYR A 370 -22.08 6.77 -7.07
CA TYR A 370 -22.57 7.76 -6.09
C TYR A 370 -22.29 9.19 -6.54
N ALA A 371 -21.17 9.42 -7.23
CA ALA A 371 -20.88 10.73 -7.78
C ALA A 371 -21.88 11.14 -8.88
N GLU A 372 -22.35 10.18 -9.69
CA GLU A 372 -23.39 10.41 -10.69
C GLU A 372 -24.76 10.68 -10.08
N GLU A 373 -25.16 9.94 -9.02
CA GLU A 373 -26.45 10.12 -8.36
C GLU A 373 -26.61 11.52 -7.73
N THR A 374 -25.51 12.14 -7.29
CA THR A 374 -25.53 13.49 -6.70
C THR A 374 -25.55 14.63 -7.73
N ASP A 375 -25.26 14.38 -9.01
CA ASP A 375 -25.20 15.43 -10.03
C ASP A 375 -26.46 15.41 -10.92
N ASP A 376 -27.47 16.22 -10.53
CA ASP A 376 -28.79 16.50 -11.17
C ASP A 376 -28.97 16.09 -12.65
N GLY A 377 -29.00 14.78 -12.93
CA GLY A 377 -29.51 14.17 -14.16
C GLY A 377 -28.70 14.31 -15.46
N ASP A 378 -27.67 15.17 -15.53
CA ASP A 378 -26.91 15.39 -16.79
C ASP A 378 -25.87 14.28 -17.09
N ILE A 379 -25.67 13.38 -16.13
CA ILE A 379 -24.63 12.33 -16.16
C ILE A 379 -25.17 10.94 -16.55
N GLN A 380 -26.46 10.82 -16.91
CA GLN A 380 -27.12 9.52 -17.19
C GLN A 380 -26.56 8.70 -18.38
N HIS A 381 -25.58 9.24 -19.13
CA HIS A 381 -24.93 8.58 -20.27
C HIS A 381 -23.41 8.73 -20.26
N ILE A 382 -22.74 8.55 -19.12
CA ILE A 382 -21.28 8.37 -19.12
C ILE A 382 -20.95 6.96 -19.61
N ASP A 383 -20.13 6.89 -20.68
CA ASP A 383 -19.55 5.64 -21.16
C ASP A 383 -18.69 4.98 -20.07
N VAL A 384 -18.74 3.66 -19.95
CA VAL A 384 -17.97 2.86 -18.97
C VAL A 384 -16.48 3.23 -19.01
N SER A 385 -15.95 3.55 -20.19
CA SER A 385 -14.57 4.01 -20.38
C SER A 385 -14.25 5.32 -19.66
N THR A 386 -15.23 6.22 -19.56
CA THR A 386 -15.09 7.53 -18.93
C THR A 386 -15.26 7.42 -17.41
N MET A 387 -16.14 6.54 -16.93
CA MET A 387 -16.21 6.19 -15.50
C MET A 387 -14.89 5.60 -14.99
N GLU A 388 -14.30 4.67 -15.74
CA GLU A 388 -12.98 4.10 -15.40
C GLU A 388 -11.89 5.18 -15.35
N LYS A 389 -11.92 6.16 -16.27
CA LYS A 389 -10.95 7.27 -16.27
C LYS A 389 -11.07 8.13 -15.03
N TYR A 390 -12.29 8.48 -14.61
CA TYR A 390 -12.54 9.27 -13.41
C TYR A 390 -12.15 8.53 -12.13
N ALA A 391 -12.44 7.23 -12.05
CA ALA A 391 -12.00 6.38 -10.94
C ALA A 391 -10.47 6.34 -10.86
N ASN A 392 -9.80 6.12 -12.00
CA ASN A 392 -8.34 6.14 -12.07
C ASN A 392 -7.76 7.50 -11.67
N GLN A 393 -8.40 8.61 -12.04
CA GLN A 393 -7.99 9.94 -11.63
C GLN A 393 -8.11 10.13 -10.11
N TYR A 394 -9.22 9.72 -9.50
CA TYR A 394 -9.39 9.75 -8.04
C TYR A 394 -8.30 8.94 -7.34
N ILE A 395 -8.08 7.69 -7.76
CA ILE A 395 -7.03 6.81 -7.21
C ILE A 395 -5.67 7.47 -7.35
N SER A 396 -5.39 8.04 -8.51
CA SER A 396 -4.10 8.65 -8.79
C SER A 396 -3.85 9.88 -7.93
N GLN A 397 -4.89 10.68 -7.66
CA GLN A 397 -4.82 11.82 -6.76
C GLN A 397 -4.53 11.38 -5.31
N GLN A 398 -5.16 10.30 -4.84
CA GLN A 398 -4.88 9.78 -3.49
C GLN A 398 -3.44 9.30 -3.35
N ILE A 399 -2.94 8.59 -4.36
CA ILE A 399 -1.54 8.17 -4.41
C ILE A 399 -0.63 9.40 -4.39
N PHE A 400 -0.90 10.39 -5.23
CA PHE A 400 -0.14 11.63 -5.29
C PHE A 400 -0.06 12.35 -3.94
N ASN A 401 -1.18 12.48 -3.23
CA ASN A 401 -1.19 13.14 -1.91
C ASN A 401 -0.34 12.39 -0.88
N ILE A 402 -0.37 11.05 -0.90
CA ILE A 402 0.49 10.23 -0.04
C ILE A 402 1.97 10.40 -0.42
N LEU A 403 2.29 10.42 -1.72
CA LEU A 403 3.66 10.62 -2.21
C LEU A 403 4.21 11.99 -1.80
N THR A 404 3.40 13.04 -1.90
CA THR A 404 3.84 14.41 -1.57
C THR A 404 4.05 14.61 -0.06
N ALA A 405 3.31 13.89 0.79
CA ALA A 405 3.52 13.88 2.24
C ALA A 405 4.89 13.34 2.70
N GLN A 406 5.64 12.73 1.80
CA GLN A 406 6.94 12.08 2.05
C GLN A 406 8.15 12.92 1.61
N ALA A 407 7.94 14.10 1.02
CA ALA A 407 9.03 14.88 0.42
C ALA A 407 10.11 15.32 1.43
N VAL A 408 11.38 15.25 1.01
CA VAL A 408 12.56 15.51 1.85
C VAL A 408 12.73 17.00 2.16
N THR A 409 12.55 17.36 3.43
CA THR A 409 13.27 18.35 4.27
C THR A 409 14.06 19.51 3.66
N THR A 410 14.93 19.27 2.68
CA THR A 410 16.01 20.20 2.29
C THR A 410 15.55 21.39 1.45
N ASP A 411 14.26 21.44 1.11
CA ASP A 411 13.63 22.46 0.28
C ASP A 411 12.67 23.39 1.02
N TYR A 412 12.47 23.19 2.34
CA TYR A 412 11.59 24.04 3.15
C TYR A 412 12.37 24.95 4.12
N ASP A 413 11.93 26.21 4.24
CA ASP A 413 12.44 27.16 5.23
C ASP A 413 11.93 26.78 6.64
N GLU A 414 12.82 26.26 7.50
CA GLU A 414 12.52 25.90 8.89
C GLU A 414 11.85 27.03 9.69
N ASN A 415 12.04 28.28 9.28
CA ASN A 415 11.44 29.44 9.93
C ASN A 415 9.97 29.65 9.58
N TYR A 416 9.44 29.01 8.53
CA TYR A 416 8.02 29.12 8.16
C TYR A 416 7.13 28.36 9.16
N PHE A 417 7.50 27.11 9.51
CA PHE A 417 6.73 26.28 10.45
C PHE A 417 6.64 26.90 11.85
N ARG A 418 7.76 27.44 12.35
CA ARG A 418 7.77 28.20 13.62
C ARG A 418 6.89 29.45 13.59
N ARG A 419 6.80 30.13 12.44
CA ARG A 419 5.94 31.32 12.25
C ARG A 419 4.47 30.98 12.09
N ALA A 420 4.14 29.75 11.68
CA ALA A 420 2.77 29.24 11.62
C ALA A 420 2.26 28.71 12.97
N GLY A 421 3.11 28.71 14.01
CA GLY A 421 2.73 28.21 15.35
C GLY A 421 2.56 26.69 15.41
N ILE A 422 3.09 25.96 14.43
CA ILE A 422 3.07 24.51 14.41
C ILE A 422 4.39 24.03 15.00
N ASP A 423 4.30 23.24 16.06
CA ASP A 423 5.49 22.67 16.68
C ASP A 423 6.14 21.69 15.69
N ILE A 424 7.47 21.75 15.53
CA ILE A 424 8.18 20.90 14.55
C ILE A 424 7.99 19.41 14.92
N GLY A 425 7.69 19.10 16.19
CA GLY A 425 7.29 17.77 16.66
C GLY A 425 5.86 17.35 16.29
N GLU A 426 4.97 18.29 15.96
CA GLU A 426 3.59 18.01 15.49
C GLU A 426 3.46 17.99 13.97
N THR A 427 4.37 18.63 13.22
CA THR A 427 4.50 18.43 11.76
C THR A 427 5.29 17.15 11.48
N ILE A 428 4.62 16.01 11.61
CA ILE A 428 5.25 14.72 11.40
C ILE A 428 5.35 14.52 9.89
N ARG A 429 6.57 14.64 9.35
CA ARG A 429 6.92 13.89 8.15
C ARG A 429 6.61 12.44 8.46
N LEU A 430 5.76 11.83 7.67
CA LEU A 430 5.56 10.41 7.79
C LEU A 430 6.80 9.80 7.15
N ASP A 431 7.81 9.35 7.88
CA ASP A 431 8.85 8.52 7.27
C ASP A 431 8.31 7.09 7.04
N ALA A 432 9.09 6.22 6.40
CA ALA A 432 8.66 4.84 6.16
C ALA A 432 8.34 4.08 7.47
N ASN A 433 9.01 4.43 8.58
CA ASN A 433 8.73 3.86 9.90
C ASN A 433 7.40 4.34 10.47
N ASP A 434 7.12 5.64 10.36
CA ASP A 434 5.88 6.24 10.83
C ASP A 434 4.71 5.71 10.04
N LEU A 435 4.86 5.53 8.72
CA LEU A 435 3.86 4.84 7.90
C LEU A 435 3.71 3.38 8.34
N PHE A 436 4.81 2.65 8.56
CA PHE A 436 4.76 1.26 9.03
C PHE A 436 4.02 1.11 10.36
N MET A 437 4.27 2.02 11.30
CA MET A 437 3.65 1.99 12.64
C MET A 437 2.20 2.49 12.62
N SER A 438 1.85 3.40 11.70
CA SER A 438 0.55 4.07 11.68
C SER A 438 -0.45 3.41 10.72
N LEU A 439 0.04 2.82 9.63
CA LEU A 439 -0.76 2.16 8.59
C LEU A 439 -0.45 0.66 8.61
N ALA A 440 -1.25 -0.08 9.37
CA ALA A 440 -1.16 -1.54 9.45
C ALA A 440 -2.53 -2.17 9.26
N GLY A 441 -2.68 -3.00 8.23
CA GLY A 441 -3.95 -3.64 7.88
C GLY A 441 -4.76 -2.88 6.81
N PRO A 442 -6.08 -3.13 6.72
CA PRO A 442 -6.99 -2.45 5.79
C PRO A 442 -7.08 -0.94 6.04
N VAL A 443 -7.09 -0.13 4.98
CA VAL A 443 -7.12 1.34 5.03
C VAL A 443 -8.16 1.90 4.05
N ALA A 444 -8.95 2.87 4.49
CA ALA A 444 -9.83 3.68 3.64
C ALA A 444 -9.31 5.11 3.56
N VAL A 445 -9.64 5.80 2.47
CA VAL A 445 -9.19 7.18 2.20
C VAL A 445 -10.41 8.09 2.17
N ALA A 446 -10.33 9.23 2.85
CA ALA A 446 -11.33 10.29 2.82
C ALA A 446 -10.68 11.54 2.23
N TYR A 447 -11.26 12.13 1.17
CA TYR A 447 -10.61 13.22 0.43
C TYR A 447 -11.55 14.39 0.15
N ALA A 448 -11.08 15.62 0.32
CA ALA A 448 -11.75 16.82 -0.17
C ALA A 448 -10.77 17.92 -0.56
N GLU A 449 -11.21 18.81 -1.44
CA GLU A 449 -10.41 19.91 -1.96
C GLU A 449 -11.15 21.25 -1.87
N SER A 450 -10.42 22.34 -1.64
CA SER A 450 -10.97 23.69 -1.64
C SER A 450 -10.06 24.61 -2.42
N VAL A 451 -10.66 25.36 -3.33
CA VAL A 451 -9.98 26.44 -4.06
C VAL A 451 -9.55 27.53 -3.08
N MET A 452 -8.46 28.22 -3.43
CA MET A 452 -8.01 29.41 -2.72
C MET A 452 -9.12 30.48 -2.68
N PRO A 453 -9.37 31.11 -1.51
CA PRO A 453 -10.35 32.20 -1.41
C PRO A 453 -10.06 33.44 -2.29
N GLY A 454 -8.93 33.48 -3.01
CA GLY A 454 -8.49 34.58 -3.87
C GLY A 454 -8.80 34.44 -5.37
N ASP A 455 -9.05 33.23 -5.88
CA ASP A 455 -9.19 32.93 -7.32
C ASP A 455 -10.61 33.11 -7.88
N LEU A 456 -11.55 33.57 -7.06
CA LEU A 456 -12.90 33.91 -7.50
C LEU A 456 -12.88 35.07 -8.50
N SER A 457 -13.53 34.86 -9.65
CA SER A 457 -13.60 35.84 -10.75
C SER A 457 -14.16 37.19 -10.26
N ALA A 458 -13.73 38.29 -10.89
CA ALA A 458 -14.16 39.65 -10.53
C ALA A 458 -15.70 39.85 -10.54
N THR A 459 -16.42 39.00 -11.28
CA THR A 459 -17.88 38.95 -11.38
C THR A 459 -18.57 38.40 -10.13
N GLU A 460 -17.94 37.49 -9.39
CA GLU A 460 -18.51 36.92 -8.15
C GLU A 460 -18.19 37.77 -6.92
N LYS A 461 -17.08 38.50 -6.96
CA LYS A 461 -16.72 39.51 -5.94
C LYS A 461 -17.83 40.56 -5.77
N LEU A 462 -18.57 40.87 -6.83
CA LEU A 462 -19.67 41.85 -6.81
C LEU A 462 -20.95 41.34 -6.13
N LYS A 463 -21.19 40.03 -6.06
CA LYS A 463 -22.36 39.45 -5.34
C LYS A 463 -22.09 39.18 -3.86
N LEU A 464 -20.82 39.23 -3.42
CA LEU A 464 -20.39 38.91 -2.06
C LEU A 464 -20.27 40.12 -1.13
N PHE A 465 -20.42 41.36 -1.65
CA PHE A 465 -20.36 42.58 -0.83
C PHE A 465 -21.53 42.72 0.18
N GLU A 466 -22.55 41.86 0.15
CA GLU A 466 -23.69 41.90 1.08
C GLU A 466 -23.54 41.07 2.36
N LYS A 467 -22.50 40.22 2.51
CA LYS A 467 -22.26 39.48 3.76
C LYS A 467 -20.82 39.65 4.25
N GLN A 468 -20.68 40.27 5.41
CA GLN A 468 -19.44 40.39 6.20
C GLN A 468 -18.95 39.01 6.69
N ALA A 469 -18.42 38.18 5.79
CA ALA A 469 -17.56 37.06 6.14
C ALA A 469 -16.27 37.23 5.35
N THR A 470 -15.16 37.38 6.07
CA THR A 470 -13.81 37.25 5.50
C THR A 470 -13.74 35.99 4.62
N PRO A 471 -13.11 36.05 3.44
CA PRO A 471 -12.95 34.90 2.55
C PRO A 471 -11.93 33.94 3.19
N GLY A 472 -12.38 33.19 4.19
CA GLY A 472 -11.61 32.18 4.92
C GLY A 472 -11.96 30.79 4.41
N LEU A 473 -11.03 29.86 4.59
CA LEU A 473 -11.25 28.44 4.37
C LEU A 473 -12.31 27.94 5.36
N ASP A 474 -13.40 27.34 4.87
CA ASP A 474 -14.36 26.65 5.72
C ASP A 474 -13.88 25.21 5.97
N ILE A 475 -13.16 25.00 7.08
CA ILE A 475 -12.70 23.67 7.50
C ILE A 475 -13.86 22.75 7.84
N ASP A 476 -14.97 23.30 8.35
CA ASP A 476 -16.11 22.51 8.80
C ASP A 476 -16.78 21.85 7.58
N ASP A 477 -16.95 22.62 6.50
CA ASP A 477 -17.40 22.12 5.20
C ASP A 477 -16.36 21.21 4.50
N LEU A 478 -15.08 21.58 4.49
CA LEU A 478 -14.03 20.76 3.88
C LEU A 478 -13.93 19.38 4.54
N PHE A 479 -14.01 19.32 5.87
CA PHE A 479 -14.00 18.07 6.60
C PHE A 479 -15.25 17.24 6.31
N PHE A 480 -16.43 17.87 6.31
CA PHE A 480 -17.69 17.20 5.97
C PHE A 480 -17.65 16.57 4.58
N ARG A 481 -17.22 17.32 3.55
CA ARG A 481 -17.10 16.80 2.18
C ARG A 481 -16.12 15.63 2.09
N SER A 482 -15.07 15.62 2.91
CA SER A 482 -14.10 14.53 2.92
C SER A 482 -14.69 13.20 3.42
N ILE A 483 -15.66 13.26 4.35
CA ILE A 483 -16.33 12.08 4.91
C ILE A 483 -17.69 11.79 4.26
N ASP A 484 -18.11 12.60 3.31
CA ASP A 484 -19.35 12.38 2.57
C ASP A 484 -19.22 11.16 1.64
N LEU A 485 -20.35 10.73 1.08
CA LEU A 485 -20.32 9.84 -0.05
C LEU A 485 -19.54 10.46 -1.22
N PRO A 486 -18.92 9.62 -2.05
CA PRO A 486 -18.28 10.05 -3.28
C PRO A 486 -19.15 10.99 -4.11
N HIS A 487 -18.62 12.18 -4.40
CA HIS A 487 -19.29 13.17 -5.24
C HIS A 487 -18.31 13.97 -6.09
N PHE A 488 -18.78 14.45 -7.24
CA PHE A 488 -17.98 15.29 -8.12
C PHE A 488 -18.10 16.76 -7.72
N ASN A 489 -16.98 17.38 -7.36
CA ASN A 489 -16.94 18.80 -7.08
C ASN A 489 -16.76 19.58 -8.39
N LYS A 490 -17.83 20.26 -8.84
CA LYS A 490 -17.82 21.05 -10.08
C LYS A 490 -16.80 22.19 -10.11
N ILE A 491 -16.39 22.70 -8.94
CA ILE A 491 -15.48 23.83 -8.85
C ILE A 491 -14.03 23.36 -9.03
N THR A 492 -13.63 22.34 -8.28
CA THR A 492 -12.25 21.79 -8.33
C THR A 492 -12.07 20.74 -9.42
N GLN A 493 -13.17 20.23 -10.00
CA GLN A 493 -13.20 19.09 -10.92
C GLN A 493 -12.60 17.81 -10.29
N ALA A 494 -12.59 17.74 -8.95
CA ALA A 494 -12.10 16.62 -8.18
C ALA A 494 -13.25 15.76 -7.65
N ILE A 495 -12.99 14.47 -7.48
CA ILE A 495 -13.90 13.54 -6.81
C ILE A 495 -13.55 13.53 -5.33
N GLU A 496 -14.53 13.81 -4.49
CA GLU A 496 -14.38 13.96 -3.04
C GLU A 496 -15.23 12.92 -2.31
N GLY A 497 -14.93 12.67 -1.04
CA GLY A 497 -15.62 11.70 -0.20
C GLY A 497 -14.77 10.49 0.18
N ILE A 498 -15.42 9.54 0.87
CA ILE A 498 -14.78 8.31 1.38
C ILE A 498 -14.66 7.26 0.26
N SER A 499 -13.51 6.60 0.17
CA SER A 499 -13.18 5.58 -0.82
C SER A 499 -13.93 4.26 -0.68
N LEU A 500 -14.72 4.10 0.38
CA LEU A 500 -15.49 2.93 0.72
C LEU A 500 -16.81 3.35 1.35
N LEU A 501 -17.86 2.59 1.10
CA LEU A 501 -19.15 2.80 1.73
C LEU A 501 -19.14 2.25 3.16
N PRO A 502 -19.32 3.07 4.22
CA PRO A 502 -19.27 2.57 5.59
C PRO A 502 -20.44 1.64 5.94
N ILE A 503 -21.64 2.01 5.49
CA ILE A 503 -22.92 1.32 5.66
C ILE A 503 -23.79 1.61 4.43
N GLU A 504 -24.87 0.87 4.23
CA GLU A 504 -25.88 1.16 3.19
C GLU A 504 -26.09 2.66 2.90
N SER A 505 -25.99 3.04 1.62
CA SER A 505 -25.87 4.42 1.16
C SER A 505 -27.02 5.33 1.58
N THR A 506 -28.25 4.82 1.54
CA THR A 506 -29.47 5.51 1.99
C THR A 506 -29.35 5.93 3.45
N ARG A 507 -29.02 4.97 4.31
CA ARG A 507 -28.84 5.18 5.74
C ARG A 507 -27.66 6.10 6.04
N TYR A 508 -26.55 5.96 5.31
CA TYR A 508 -25.38 6.83 5.51
C TYR A 508 -25.69 8.30 5.17
N ARG A 509 -26.39 8.56 4.05
CA ARG A 509 -26.85 9.91 3.67
C ARG A 509 -27.73 10.55 4.76
N GLU A 510 -28.65 9.80 5.34
CA GLU A 510 -29.52 10.31 6.41
C GLU A 510 -28.74 10.71 7.67
N ILE A 511 -27.74 9.92 8.06
CA ILE A 511 -26.90 10.23 9.22
C ILE A 511 -26.04 11.46 8.94
N LEU A 512 -25.45 11.57 7.74
CA LEU A 512 -24.67 12.75 7.34
C LEU A 512 -25.52 14.02 7.27
N ALA A 513 -26.76 13.92 6.78
CA ALA A 513 -27.69 15.05 6.78
C ALA A 513 -27.98 15.55 8.20
N LYS A 514 -28.19 14.64 9.16
CA LYS A 514 -28.35 14.98 10.59
C LYS A 514 -27.09 15.61 11.18
N TYR A 515 -25.92 15.09 10.83
CA TYR A 515 -24.64 15.64 11.26
C TYR A 515 -24.45 17.09 10.82
N LYS A 516 -24.75 17.40 9.55
CA LYS A 516 -24.71 18.77 9.02
C LYS A 516 -25.77 19.67 9.68
N ALA A 517 -27.00 19.19 9.84
CA ALA A 517 -28.08 19.94 10.46
C ALA A 517 -27.82 20.29 11.94
N ASN A 518 -27.11 19.43 12.67
CA ASN A 518 -26.75 19.60 14.08
C ASN A 518 -25.45 20.40 14.28
N GLY A 519 -24.96 21.11 13.26
CA GLY A 519 -23.74 21.91 13.35
C GLY A 519 -22.46 21.09 13.50
N TYR A 520 -22.36 19.97 12.77
CA TYR A 520 -21.19 19.08 12.75
C TYR A 520 -20.92 18.37 14.09
N ASN A 521 -21.99 18.02 14.82
CA ASN A 521 -21.88 17.23 16.04
C ASN A 521 -21.77 15.73 15.72
N ALA A 522 -20.62 15.11 16.01
CA ALA A 522 -20.35 13.72 15.66
C ALA A 522 -21.08 12.68 16.53
N SER A 523 -22.03 13.05 17.40
CA SER A 523 -22.72 12.13 18.31
C SER A 523 -23.30 10.91 17.61
N ASP A 524 -23.87 11.10 16.41
CA ASP A 524 -24.62 10.05 15.71
C ASP A 524 -23.72 9.27 14.73
N ILE A 525 -22.65 9.89 14.22
CA ILE A 525 -21.70 9.26 13.28
C ILE A 525 -20.63 8.45 14.02
N LYS A 526 -20.14 8.95 15.16
CA LYS A 526 -19.03 8.32 15.89
C LYS A 526 -19.31 6.89 16.35
N ASP A 527 -20.59 6.52 16.46
CA ASP A 527 -21.02 5.20 16.92
C ASP A 527 -20.97 4.15 15.81
N LEU A 528 -20.86 4.56 14.54
CA LEU A 528 -20.64 3.64 13.42
C LEU A 528 -19.30 2.92 13.59
N HIS A 529 -19.31 1.59 13.44
CA HIS A 529 -18.11 0.75 13.59
C HIS A 529 -16.94 1.21 12.71
N PHE A 530 -17.24 1.74 11.53
CA PHE A 530 -16.24 2.30 10.62
C PHE A 530 -15.39 3.41 11.26
N PHE A 531 -15.97 4.27 12.10
CA PHE A 531 -15.25 5.34 12.80
C PHE A 531 -14.87 4.94 14.23
N ASN A 532 -15.77 4.25 14.94
CA ASN A 532 -15.62 3.90 16.34
C ASN A 532 -14.47 2.91 16.61
N ASN A 533 -14.33 1.91 15.74
CA ASN A 533 -13.37 0.81 15.89
C ASN A 533 -12.04 1.07 15.16
N CYS A 534 -11.83 2.31 14.71
CA CYS A 534 -10.61 2.69 14.03
C CYS A 534 -9.42 2.62 14.99
N SER A 535 -8.32 2.01 14.57
CA SER A 535 -7.12 1.89 15.39
C SER A 535 -6.21 3.12 15.27
N SER A 536 -6.06 3.64 14.06
CA SER A 536 -5.11 4.71 13.75
C SER A 536 -5.67 5.61 12.65
N VAL A 537 -5.41 6.90 12.75
CA VAL A 537 -5.80 7.90 11.74
C VAL A 537 -4.61 8.75 11.36
N VAL A 538 -4.40 8.92 10.06
CA VAL A 538 -3.37 9.79 9.51
C VAL A 538 -4.04 10.84 8.63
N SER A 539 -3.92 12.11 9.00
CA SER A 539 -4.47 13.22 8.23
C SER A 539 -3.35 13.99 7.55
N ILE A 540 -3.44 14.15 6.23
CA ILE A 540 -2.51 14.87 5.37
C ILE A 540 -3.22 16.11 4.86
N VAL A 541 -2.69 17.28 5.18
CA VAL A 541 -3.18 18.57 4.69
C VAL A 541 -2.18 19.11 3.69
N SER A 542 -2.58 19.24 2.43
CA SER A 542 -1.77 19.88 1.39
C SER A 542 -2.20 21.33 1.21
N LEU A 543 -1.22 22.23 1.18
CA LEU A 543 -1.41 23.67 1.04
C LEU A 543 -0.63 24.20 -0.16
N PRO A 544 -1.12 25.25 -0.84
CA PRO A 544 -0.33 25.99 -1.81
C PRO A 544 0.86 26.72 -1.16
N LYS A 545 1.89 27.01 -1.96
CA LYS A 545 3.17 27.58 -1.49
C LYS A 545 3.03 28.89 -0.71
N ASP A 546 2.11 29.75 -1.13
CA ASP A 546 1.92 31.09 -0.56
C ASP A 546 0.76 31.16 0.46
N TYR A 547 0.06 30.05 0.69
CA TYR A 547 -1.05 30.00 1.64
C TYR A 547 -0.57 29.65 3.05
N LYS A 548 -1.11 30.33 4.05
CA LYS A 548 -0.86 30.03 5.48
C LYS A 548 -2.15 29.55 6.12
N LEU A 549 -2.16 28.29 6.55
CA LEU A 549 -3.28 27.75 7.33
C LEU A 549 -3.30 28.41 8.71
N SER A 550 -4.48 28.86 9.15
CA SER A 550 -4.61 29.48 10.46
C SER A 550 -4.55 28.42 11.58
N TYR A 551 -4.05 28.81 12.74
CA TYR A 551 -4.01 27.93 13.92
C TYR A 551 -5.42 27.51 14.37
N MET A 552 -6.41 28.40 14.19
CA MET A 552 -7.81 28.10 14.51
C MET A 552 -8.37 27.00 13.60
N ASP A 553 -8.07 27.05 12.31
CA ASP A 553 -8.50 26.07 11.31
C ASP A 553 -7.91 24.68 11.59
N LEU A 554 -6.62 24.63 11.92
CA LEU A 554 -5.94 23.38 12.28
C LEU A 554 -6.50 22.78 13.58
N ASN A 555 -6.79 23.61 14.59
CA ASN A 555 -7.41 23.14 15.83
C ASN A 555 -8.85 22.66 15.63
N LYS A 556 -9.63 23.32 14.77
CA LYS A 556 -10.96 22.83 14.37
C LYS A 556 -10.88 21.45 13.72
N LEU A 557 -9.96 21.27 12.76
CA LEU A 557 -9.74 19.97 12.13
C LEU A 557 -9.35 18.89 13.15
N LYS A 558 -8.43 19.20 14.07
CA LYS A 558 -8.07 18.31 15.19
C LYS A 558 -9.30 17.97 16.05
N SER A 559 -10.16 18.95 16.34
CA SER A 559 -11.39 18.75 17.11
C SER A 559 -12.36 17.80 16.40
N HIS A 560 -12.60 17.99 15.11
CA HIS A 560 -13.45 17.11 14.30
C HIS A 560 -12.94 15.67 14.28
N LEU A 561 -11.65 15.48 14.02
CA LEU A 561 -11.03 14.16 14.05
C LEU A 561 -11.09 13.51 15.44
N ASN A 562 -10.93 14.29 16.50
CA ASN A 562 -11.06 13.78 17.87
C ASN A 562 -12.49 13.38 18.22
N SER A 563 -13.47 14.13 17.74
CA SER A 563 -14.87 13.85 17.96
C SER A 563 -15.36 12.63 17.16
N LEU A 564 -14.90 12.50 15.91
CA LEU A 564 -15.29 11.41 15.02
C LEU A 564 -14.59 10.09 15.38
N PHE A 565 -13.33 10.15 15.82
CA PHE A 565 -12.51 8.99 16.14
C PHE A 565 -12.14 8.95 17.64
N PRO A 566 -13.08 8.57 18.53
CA PRO A 566 -12.87 8.64 19.98
C PRO A 566 -11.89 7.58 20.51
N ASN A 567 -11.84 6.39 19.90
CA ASN A 567 -11.09 5.23 20.40
C ASN A 567 -9.83 4.91 19.57
N THR A 568 -9.25 5.90 18.89
CA THR A 568 -8.02 5.70 18.12
C THR A 568 -6.78 5.82 18.99
N THR A 569 -5.84 4.88 18.86
CA THR A 569 -4.58 4.87 19.63
C THR A 569 -3.57 5.89 19.08
N LEU A 570 -3.53 6.06 17.76
CA LEU A 570 -2.55 6.88 17.06
C LEU A 570 -3.27 7.87 16.14
N LYS A 571 -2.97 9.16 16.30
CA LYS A 571 -3.43 10.25 15.43
C LYS A 571 -2.20 11.00 14.94
N ARG A 572 -1.97 10.99 13.62
CA ARG A 572 -0.86 11.73 13.01
C ARG A 572 -1.36 12.78 12.03
N TYR A 573 -0.63 13.88 11.99
CA TYR A 573 -0.90 15.02 11.13
C TYR A 573 0.34 15.31 10.30
N ALA A 574 0.17 15.31 8.98
CA ALA A 574 1.20 15.71 8.03
C ALA A 574 0.75 16.97 7.32
N LEU A 575 1.62 17.97 7.25
CA LEU A 575 1.38 19.21 6.51
C LEU A 575 2.34 19.27 5.32
N VAL A 576 1.79 19.37 4.12
CA VAL A 576 2.52 19.41 2.85
C VAL A 576 2.31 20.78 2.24
N ILE A 577 3.37 21.42 1.74
CA ILE A 577 3.33 22.79 1.22
C ILE A 577 3.83 22.80 -0.22
N GLY A 578 3.12 23.47 -1.11
CA GLY A 578 3.50 23.66 -2.51
C GLY A 578 3.32 22.42 -3.39
N ALA A 579 2.58 21.41 -2.92
CA ALA A 579 2.29 20.21 -3.72
C ALA A 579 1.05 20.38 -4.62
N SER A 580 0.07 21.19 -4.19
CA SER A 580 -1.19 21.44 -4.89
C SER A 580 -1.47 22.93 -5.04
N ALA A 581 -2.19 23.30 -6.10
CA ALA A 581 -2.69 24.67 -6.31
C ALA A 581 -3.85 25.03 -5.37
N ASN A 582 -4.54 24.01 -4.86
CA ASN A 582 -5.67 24.12 -3.93
C ASN A 582 -5.29 23.58 -2.54
N ILE A 583 -6.12 23.85 -1.53
CA ILE A 583 -6.03 23.17 -0.23
C ILE A 583 -6.69 21.81 -0.37
N SER A 584 -5.99 20.75 -0.01
CA SER A 584 -6.59 19.42 0.03
C SER A 584 -6.42 18.78 1.40
N LEU A 585 -7.43 18.00 1.79
CA LEU A 585 -7.48 17.23 3.01
C LEU A 585 -7.62 15.76 2.65
N THR A 586 -6.63 14.95 3.03
CA THR A 586 -6.67 13.49 2.89
C THR A 586 -6.64 12.86 4.28
N THR A 587 -7.60 12.03 4.63
CA THR A 587 -7.64 11.30 5.91
C THR A 587 -7.61 9.81 5.65
N LEU A 588 -6.60 9.12 6.18
CA LEU A 588 -6.43 7.68 6.11
C LEU A 588 -6.99 7.03 7.38
N ILE A 589 -7.95 6.13 7.23
CA ILE A 589 -8.67 5.45 8.31
C ILE A 589 -8.24 3.98 8.33
N VAL A 590 -7.68 3.50 9.43
CA VAL A 590 -6.96 2.21 9.49
C VAL A 590 -7.72 1.15 10.32
N LYS A 591 -7.66 -0.10 9.85
CA LYS A 591 -8.28 -1.35 10.32
C LYS A 591 -9.79 -1.41 10.23
N SER A 592 -10.51 -0.43 10.74
CA SER A 592 -11.98 -0.40 10.71
C SER A 592 -12.64 -0.51 9.32
N PRO A 593 -11.99 -0.19 8.17
CA PRO A 593 -12.58 -0.43 6.86
C PRO A 593 -12.99 -1.88 6.58
N CYS A 594 -12.40 -2.87 7.27
CA CYS A 594 -12.84 -4.26 7.12
C CYS A 594 -14.23 -4.56 7.70
N LEU A 595 -14.79 -3.65 8.50
CA LEU A 595 -16.12 -3.74 9.07
C LEU A 595 -17.19 -3.05 8.22
N SER A 596 -16.82 -2.54 7.03
CA SER A 596 -17.81 -1.97 6.11
C SER A 596 -18.69 -3.05 5.49
N ASP A 597 -19.90 -2.67 5.11
CA ASP A 597 -20.85 -3.57 4.44
C ASP A 597 -20.25 -4.12 3.14
N ASP A 598 -19.53 -3.28 2.38
CA ASP A 598 -18.85 -3.68 1.15
C ASP A 598 -17.87 -4.84 1.38
N PHE A 599 -17.02 -4.69 2.40
CA PHE A 599 -15.96 -5.64 2.68
C PHE A 599 -16.52 -6.97 3.19
N LEU A 600 -17.49 -6.91 4.11
CA LEU A 600 -18.15 -8.09 4.68
C LEU A 600 -18.92 -8.86 3.61
N THR A 601 -19.62 -8.15 2.71
CA THR A 601 -20.38 -8.76 1.62
C THR A 601 -19.46 -9.56 0.69
N LEU A 602 -18.31 -9.01 0.32
CA LEU A 602 -17.34 -9.71 -0.54
C LEU A 602 -16.76 -10.97 0.12
N ILE A 603 -16.41 -10.92 1.41
CA ILE A 603 -15.91 -12.09 2.14
C ILE A 603 -17.00 -13.16 2.29
N ALA A 604 -18.21 -12.77 2.70
CA ALA A 604 -19.33 -13.70 2.84
C ALA A 604 -19.67 -14.38 1.51
N ALA A 605 -19.73 -13.60 0.42
CA ALA A 605 -19.93 -14.07 -0.94
C ALA A 605 -18.91 -15.15 -1.34
N TYR A 606 -17.63 -14.94 -1.03
CA TYR A 606 -16.58 -15.92 -1.29
C TYR A 606 -16.74 -17.20 -0.45
N ILE A 607 -16.90 -17.06 0.88
CA ILE A 607 -17.03 -18.22 1.78
C ILE A 607 -18.26 -19.05 1.42
N LYS A 608 -19.41 -18.40 1.20
CA LYS A 608 -20.67 -19.05 0.85
C LYS A 608 -20.57 -19.84 -0.45
N ARG A 609 -19.88 -19.32 -1.46
CA ARG A 609 -19.81 -19.96 -2.78
C ARG A 609 -18.67 -20.99 -2.90
N CYS A 610 -17.56 -20.80 -2.19
CA CYS A 610 -16.36 -21.62 -2.34
C CYS A 610 -16.11 -22.61 -1.20
N PHE A 611 -16.68 -22.40 0.00
CA PHE A 611 -16.46 -23.27 1.17
C PHE A 611 -17.72 -23.92 1.70
N ALA A 612 -18.90 -23.30 1.59
CA ALA A 612 -20.11 -23.81 2.21
C ALA A 612 -20.48 -25.22 1.72
N VAL A 613 -20.87 -26.07 2.66
CA VAL A 613 -21.53 -27.36 2.36
C VAL A 613 -22.88 -27.09 1.70
N ASP A 614 -23.27 -27.90 0.72
CA ASP A 614 -24.37 -27.63 -0.22
C ASP A 614 -25.66 -27.05 0.39
N ASN A 615 -26.06 -27.48 1.60
CA ASN A 615 -27.24 -26.98 2.29
C ASN A 615 -27.14 -25.50 2.72
N TYR A 616 -25.96 -25.04 3.12
CA TYR A 616 -25.72 -23.68 3.62
C TYR A 616 -25.38 -22.67 2.50
N ARG A 617 -25.15 -23.17 1.29
CA ARG A 617 -24.79 -22.35 0.14
C ARG A 617 -25.95 -21.51 -0.39
N PHE A 618 -27.18 -22.01 -0.29
CA PHE A 618 -28.37 -21.37 -0.84
C PHE A 618 -29.25 -20.71 0.22
N ASP A 619 -28.91 -20.88 1.50
CA ASP A 619 -29.66 -20.35 2.64
C ASP A 619 -28.99 -19.09 3.20
N GLU A 620 -29.71 -18.27 3.96
CA GLU A 620 -29.20 -17.08 4.66
C GLU A 620 -28.51 -17.43 5.97
N LYS A 621 -28.67 -18.67 6.45
CA LYS A 621 -28.06 -19.16 7.71
C LYS A 621 -26.55 -18.92 7.81
N LEU A 622 -25.81 -19.03 6.71
CA LEU A 622 -24.37 -18.77 6.74
C LEU A 622 -24.07 -17.28 6.90
N ASP A 623 -24.87 -16.41 6.28
CA ASP A 623 -24.69 -14.96 6.37
C ASP A 623 -25.00 -14.47 7.79
N GLU A 624 -26.07 -14.99 8.40
CA GLU A 624 -26.41 -14.75 9.81
C GLU A 624 -25.31 -15.29 10.75
N ALA A 625 -24.88 -16.54 10.53
CA ALA A 625 -23.82 -17.15 11.34
C ALA A 625 -22.50 -16.37 11.24
N MET A 626 -22.15 -15.83 10.06
CA MET A 626 -20.96 -15.00 9.86
C MET A 626 -21.00 -13.74 10.75
N LEU A 627 -22.15 -13.08 10.85
CA LEU A 627 -22.32 -11.92 11.74
C LEU A 627 -22.20 -12.35 13.21
N ASP A 628 -22.80 -13.49 13.57
CA ASP A 628 -22.73 -14.02 14.93
C ASP A 628 -21.30 -14.42 15.32
N PHE A 629 -20.52 -15.01 14.42
CA PHE A 629 -19.12 -15.34 14.66
C PHE A 629 -18.27 -14.09 14.95
N ILE A 630 -18.65 -12.93 14.41
CA ILE A 630 -17.99 -11.65 14.69
C ILE A 630 -18.50 -11.06 16.02
N ARG A 631 -19.81 -11.07 16.27
CA ARG A 631 -20.45 -10.33 17.38
C ARG A 631 -20.51 -11.08 18.71
N SER A 632 -20.78 -12.38 18.70
CA SER A 632 -20.99 -13.24 19.88
C SER A 632 -19.85 -13.16 20.89
N GLU A 633 -20.04 -13.55 22.16
CA GLU A 633 -18.97 -13.51 23.18
C GLU A 633 -17.88 -14.58 22.99
N GLN A 634 -18.25 -15.77 22.52
CA GLN A 634 -17.37 -16.90 22.27
C GLN A 634 -17.33 -17.25 20.78
N PHE A 635 -16.17 -17.66 20.27
CA PHE A 635 -16.04 -18.06 18.88
C PHE A 635 -16.26 -19.58 18.77
N ASP A 636 -17.39 -19.98 18.20
CA ASP A 636 -17.73 -21.39 17.99
C ASP A 636 -17.08 -21.94 16.72
N GLU A 637 -15.89 -22.50 16.88
CA GLU A 637 -15.17 -23.16 15.79
C GLU A 637 -15.87 -24.43 15.28
N GLY A 638 -16.60 -25.13 16.15
CA GLY A 638 -17.25 -26.39 15.80
C GLY A 638 -18.41 -26.17 14.83
N LEU A 639 -19.19 -25.12 15.05
CA LEU A 639 -20.26 -24.73 14.14
C LEU A 639 -19.71 -24.37 12.75
N LEU A 640 -18.67 -23.52 12.70
CA LEU A 640 -18.04 -23.14 11.42
C LEU A 640 -17.44 -24.36 10.70
N ASP A 641 -16.85 -25.29 11.45
CA ASP A 641 -16.31 -26.55 10.91
C ASP A 641 -17.40 -27.45 10.31
N SER A 642 -18.62 -27.42 10.85
CA SER A 642 -19.76 -28.17 10.31
C SER A 642 -20.37 -27.54 9.05
N MET A 643 -20.22 -26.22 8.88
CA MET A 643 -20.82 -25.47 7.77
C MET A 643 -19.92 -25.43 6.53
N LEU A 644 -18.60 -25.60 6.68
CA LEU A 644 -17.61 -25.39 5.63
C LEU A 644 -16.77 -26.65 5.33
N HIS A 645 -16.51 -26.87 4.03
CA HIS A 645 -15.49 -27.81 3.55
C HIS A 645 -14.07 -27.38 3.97
N GLU A 646 -13.13 -28.33 3.98
CA GLU A 646 -11.76 -28.09 4.44
C GLU A 646 -10.97 -27.10 3.54
N PHE A 647 -11.21 -27.13 2.23
CA PHE A 647 -10.49 -26.31 1.25
C PHE A 647 -11.45 -25.66 0.25
N GLU A 648 -11.11 -24.46 -0.22
CA GLU A 648 -11.90 -23.71 -1.21
C GLU A 648 -12.12 -24.54 -2.48
N ASN A 649 -13.30 -24.51 -3.10
CA ASN A 649 -13.57 -25.16 -4.37
C ASN A 649 -13.15 -24.28 -5.57
N PRO A 650 -12.04 -24.58 -6.28
CA PRO A 650 -11.55 -23.72 -7.35
C PRO A 650 -12.42 -23.73 -8.61
N ALA A 651 -13.25 -24.77 -8.80
CA ALA A 651 -14.13 -24.87 -9.96
C ALA A 651 -15.14 -23.70 -10.03
N LYS A 652 -15.49 -23.13 -8.88
CA LYS A 652 -16.40 -21.97 -8.79
C LYS A 652 -15.72 -20.64 -9.07
N ILE A 653 -14.41 -20.56 -8.85
CA ILE A 653 -13.60 -19.39 -9.22
C ILE A 653 -13.34 -19.39 -10.73
N LEU A 654 -13.11 -20.58 -11.29
CA LEU A 654 -12.70 -20.78 -12.68
C LEU A 654 -13.87 -20.93 -13.66
N ASP A 655 -15.08 -21.10 -13.15
CA ASP A 655 -16.29 -21.49 -13.89
C ASP A 655 -16.07 -22.63 -14.91
N THR A 656 -15.17 -23.55 -14.59
CA THR A 656 -14.69 -24.60 -15.49
C THR A 656 -14.26 -25.85 -14.72
N ASN A 657 -14.01 -26.94 -15.45
CA ASN A 657 -13.63 -28.21 -14.83
C ASN A 657 -12.19 -28.15 -14.27
N TRP A 658 -12.10 -28.00 -12.95
CA TRP A 658 -10.85 -27.99 -12.18
C TRP A 658 -9.94 -29.20 -12.46
N TYR A 659 -10.52 -30.38 -12.61
CA TYR A 659 -9.76 -31.62 -12.86
C TYR A 659 -9.05 -31.63 -14.22
N ALA A 660 -9.54 -30.85 -15.19
CA ALA A 660 -8.90 -30.67 -16.48
C ALA A 660 -7.82 -29.58 -16.46
N ILE A 661 -8.08 -28.48 -15.74
CA ILE A 661 -7.18 -27.32 -15.68
C ILE A 661 -5.93 -27.61 -14.85
N LYS A 662 -6.09 -28.25 -13.68
CA LYS A 662 -4.98 -28.48 -12.76
C LYS A 662 -3.78 -29.19 -13.41
N PRO A 663 -3.94 -30.34 -14.11
CA PRO A 663 -2.82 -31.03 -14.74
C PRO A 663 -2.09 -30.19 -15.78
N MET A 664 -2.80 -29.33 -16.51
CA MET A 664 -2.21 -28.45 -17.53
C MET A 664 -1.22 -27.46 -16.92
N TYR A 665 -1.62 -26.75 -15.86
CA TYR A 665 -0.76 -25.78 -15.19
C TYR A 665 0.37 -26.43 -14.38
N GLU A 666 0.12 -27.59 -13.75
CA GLU A 666 1.17 -28.35 -13.06
C GLU A 666 2.22 -28.92 -14.02
N LYS A 667 1.80 -29.38 -15.21
CA LYS A 667 2.73 -29.78 -16.27
C LYS A 667 3.62 -28.61 -16.68
N LYS A 668 3.02 -27.43 -16.88
CA LYS A 668 3.77 -26.20 -17.21
C LYS A 668 4.79 -25.82 -16.14
N TYR A 669 4.44 -25.94 -14.86
CA TYR A 669 5.37 -25.71 -13.75
C TYR A 669 6.61 -26.62 -13.87
N ARG A 670 6.39 -27.92 -14.10
CA ARG A 670 7.47 -28.92 -14.19
C ARG A 670 8.36 -28.72 -15.41
N GLU A 671 7.83 -28.19 -16.51
CA GLU A 671 8.60 -27.85 -17.70
C GLU A 671 9.50 -26.62 -17.48
N LEU A 672 9.05 -25.65 -16.69
CA LEU A 672 9.79 -24.42 -16.42
C LEU A 672 10.78 -24.55 -15.25
N ILE A 673 10.48 -25.38 -14.25
CA ILE A 673 11.30 -25.58 -13.05
C ILE A 673 11.82 -27.02 -13.02
N ASN A 674 13.06 -27.21 -13.47
CA ASN A 674 13.71 -28.53 -13.60
C ASN A 674 14.08 -29.19 -12.25
N ASN A 675 13.81 -28.55 -11.11
CA ASN A 675 14.11 -29.08 -9.79
C ASN A 675 12.85 -29.67 -9.12
N LYS A 676 12.82 -30.98 -8.93
CA LYS A 676 11.69 -31.70 -8.31
C LYS A 676 11.44 -31.28 -6.86
N ASP A 677 12.49 -30.91 -6.13
CA ASP A 677 12.39 -30.50 -4.72
C ASP A 677 11.75 -29.11 -4.56
N LYS A 678 11.59 -28.36 -5.67
CA LYS A 678 10.98 -27.03 -5.71
C LYS A 678 9.54 -27.03 -6.23
N PHE A 679 8.97 -28.19 -6.55
CA PHE A 679 7.62 -28.28 -7.08
C PHE A 679 6.57 -27.94 -6.02
N VAL A 680 5.61 -27.09 -6.40
CA VAL A 680 4.45 -26.74 -5.58
C VAL A 680 3.20 -27.12 -6.37
N SER A 681 2.27 -27.88 -5.77
CA SER A 681 0.98 -28.17 -6.40
C SER A 681 0.06 -26.95 -6.29
N ILE A 682 -0.85 -26.79 -7.26
CA ILE A 682 -1.89 -25.75 -7.14
C ILE A 682 -2.81 -26.03 -5.95
N ASN A 683 -2.90 -27.28 -5.50
CA ASN A 683 -3.64 -27.61 -4.28
C ASN A 683 -3.00 -27.00 -3.02
N ASP A 684 -1.69 -26.80 -3.01
CA ASP A 684 -0.94 -26.31 -1.84
C ASP A 684 -1.13 -24.79 -1.64
N ILE A 685 -1.67 -24.10 -2.65
CA ILE A 685 -1.98 -22.66 -2.59
C ILE A 685 -3.46 -22.37 -2.33
N ARG A 686 -4.29 -23.42 -2.22
CA ARG A 686 -5.72 -23.27 -1.91
C ARG A 686 -5.88 -22.74 -0.50
N LEU A 687 -6.82 -21.83 -0.31
CA LEU A 687 -7.23 -21.42 1.03
C LEU A 687 -7.94 -22.57 1.73
N SER A 688 -7.65 -22.74 3.02
CA SER A 688 -8.30 -23.72 3.87
C SER A 688 -9.32 -23.06 4.77
N ARG A 689 -10.16 -23.88 5.42
CA ARG A 689 -11.10 -23.43 6.44
C ARG A 689 -10.41 -22.74 7.61
N ASP A 690 -9.16 -23.11 7.91
CA ASP A 690 -8.34 -22.40 8.90
C ASP A 690 -8.05 -20.96 8.47
N SER A 691 -7.84 -20.70 7.17
CA SER A 691 -7.70 -19.33 6.65
C SER A 691 -8.99 -18.52 6.90
N VAL A 692 -10.16 -19.12 6.70
CA VAL A 692 -11.46 -18.49 6.98
C VAL A 692 -11.61 -18.19 8.48
N LYS A 693 -11.28 -19.16 9.35
CA LYS A 693 -11.27 -18.96 10.81
C LYS A 693 -10.40 -17.77 11.22
N LYS A 694 -9.18 -17.68 10.69
CA LYS A 694 -8.23 -16.59 10.98
C LYS A 694 -8.76 -15.23 10.51
N ALA A 695 -9.35 -15.18 9.31
CA ALA A 695 -9.97 -13.96 8.80
C ALA A 695 -11.12 -13.49 9.70
N ILE A 696 -11.99 -14.40 10.15
CA ILE A 696 -13.10 -14.06 11.06
C ILE A 696 -12.58 -13.64 12.45
N LYS A 697 -11.55 -14.32 12.98
CA LYS A 697 -10.89 -13.93 14.23
C LYS A 697 -10.30 -12.51 14.14
N TYR A 698 -9.71 -12.14 13.00
CA TYR A 698 -9.25 -10.78 12.76
C TYR A 698 -10.41 -9.78 12.80
N LEU A 699 -11.50 -10.02 12.04
CA LEU A 699 -12.68 -9.15 12.04
C LEU A 699 -13.27 -8.97 13.44
N ARG A 700 -13.34 -10.07 14.20
CA ARG A 700 -13.80 -10.09 15.59
C ARG A 700 -12.92 -9.24 16.51
N GLU A 701 -11.60 -9.31 16.35
CA GLU A 701 -10.66 -8.50 17.13
C GLU A 701 -10.85 -7.01 16.85
N ILE A 702 -11.02 -6.61 15.59
CA ILE A 702 -11.30 -5.22 15.22
C ILE A 702 -12.68 -4.79 15.72
N TYR A 703 -13.71 -5.63 15.57
CA TYR A 703 -15.07 -5.35 16.05
C TYR A 703 -15.14 -5.13 17.58
N ARG A 704 -14.29 -5.83 18.33
CA ARG A 704 -14.22 -5.72 19.80
C ARG A 704 -13.24 -4.67 20.27
N HIS A 705 -12.44 -4.10 19.37
CA HIS A 705 -11.46 -3.10 19.70
C HIS A 705 -12.13 -1.94 20.44
N LYS A 706 -11.91 -1.88 21.76
CA LYS A 706 -12.37 -0.80 22.63
C LYS A 706 -11.22 -0.43 23.54
N ILE A 707 -10.71 0.79 23.38
CA ILE A 707 -9.75 1.35 24.33
C ILE A 707 -10.53 1.81 25.56
N SER A 708 -10.70 0.94 26.55
CA SER A 708 -11.18 1.38 27.86
C SER A 708 -10.09 2.22 28.54
N LYS A 709 -10.43 3.36 29.14
CA LYS A 709 -9.48 4.08 30.01
C LYS A 709 -8.99 3.12 31.10
N THR A 710 -7.68 2.86 31.12
CA THR A 710 -7.06 2.00 32.13
C THR A 710 -7.38 2.57 33.51
N ARG A 711 -8.25 1.89 34.27
CA ARG A 711 -8.52 2.28 35.65
C ARG A 711 -7.27 1.99 36.47
N VAL A 712 -6.93 2.87 37.41
CA VAL A 712 -5.85 2.61 38.35
C VAL A 712 -6.24 1.38 39.18
N ILE A 713 -5.53 0.28 38.96
CA ILE A 713 -5.70 -0.94 39.73
C ILE A 713 -4.90 -0.73 41.02
N SER A 714 -5.59 -0.37 42.09
CA SER A 714 -5.01 -0.25 43.42
C SER A 714 -5.37 -1.48 44.25
N LEU A 715 -4.38 -2.09 44.90
CA LEU A 715 -4.62 -3.08 45.96
C LEU A 715 -5.33 -2.46 47.17
N TYR A 716 -5.27 -1.14 47.30
CA TYR A 716 -6.01 -0.35 48.26
C TYR A 716 -7.25 0.22 47.57
N GLN A 717 -8.31 -0.58 47.45
CA GLN A 717 -9.62 -0.07 47.07
C GLN A 717 -10.08 0.89 48.18
N GLN A 718 -10.02 2.20 47.93
CA GLN A 718 -10.87 3.12 48.68
C GLN A 718 -12.30 2.82 48.27
N SER A 719 -13.08 2.33 49.23
CA SER A 719 -14.52 2.17 49.13
C SER A 719 -15.16 3.55 48.89
N SER A 720 -15.22 4.01 47.64
CA SER A 720 -16.08 5.11 47.28
C SER A 720 -17.52 4.59 47.18
N LYS A 721 -18.10 4.31 48.34
CA LYS A 721 -19.51 4.64 48.58
C LYS A 721 -19.56 6.16 48.75
N ALA A 722 -20.30 6.85 47.91
CA ALA A 722 -21.13 8.00 48.28
C ALA A 722 -21.85 8.52 47.03
N ASP A 723 -23.18 8.39 47.07
CA ASP A 723 -24.25 9.24 46.54
C ASP A 723 -24.16 9.86 45.13
#